data_AF-A0A6L8MJK1-F1
#
_entry.id   AF-A0A6L8MJK1-F1
#
_cell.length_a   1.000
_cell.length_b   1.000
_cell.length_c   1.000
_cell.angle_alpha   90.00
_cell.angle_beta   90.00
_cell.angle_gamma   90.00
#
_symmetry.space_group_name_H-M   'P 1'
#
loop_
_entity.id
_entity.type
_entity.pdbx_description
1 polymer ?
#
loop_
_entity_poly.entity_id
_entity_poly.type
_entity_poly.pdbx_seq_one_letter_code
_entity_poly.pdbx_strand_id
1 'polypeptide(L)'
;MSEAQQRELAPRLRQFVNQLESIIGQNEAQVVEQGAAALRDLIAHDDWLPREAAEPHPQFYRQYLLYRDPAARFSVVSFVWGPGQSTPIHDHTVWGLIGLLRGAEISHDFRRTADGRLERHGEPQRLEAGTVVAVSPTLGDIHQVYNAFNDRVSIGIHVYGADIGAMDRSVYTLDGQVKPFRSGYTPQIPYRGYEQVRADLLDGREIALLDVREEDPHAQAHPLFAANFPYGRIEIDAYTKLPRRDAPIVVLDDGEGLALPAALRLHQLGYTEVSLLDGGVSGWRAAGGELFRDVNVPSKSFGELVEHERHTPSLSAPEVQALIDQKENIVILDARRYDEYQTMSIPGSISVPGAELALRARELAPDPSTRIIVNCAGRTRSIIGTQSLINAGVPNPVSALRNGTIGWTLASQQLEHGQSRSYPPALEANRQVAARDARALADRAGVKRLDRAQLSELHADRVRTNYFFDIRSPGEYGDGHPPRFRSAPGGQLVQETEQFAPVRGARIVLADSDGVRANLTAHWLKQMNNDVYVVDGLQPEDFSVAGAWKDELPPPPQVDEISVETLAEWLAAAPQQFGLLDFTSGVNYQKRHIPGAWFALRSELAAALAQLPDGVQRYVLTCGSSLLARFVAADLRTLTKLPVLVLAGGTSAWVAAGKPVESGATRLASPLIDRYRRPYEGTDNRAEAMQAYLDWEYGLVAQLDKDGTHGFFIV
;
A
#
# COMPACT_ATOMS: atom_id res chain seq x y z
N MET A 1 -0.76 -14.97 -31.77
CA MET A 1 -0.96 -15.98 -30.72
C MET A 1 -0.51 -17.34 -31.26
N SER A 2 0.04 -18.22 -30.42
CA SER A 2 0.48 -19.57 -30.84
C SER A 2 -0.68 -20.57 -30.78
N GLU A 3 -0.57 -21.72 -31.49
CA GLU A 3 -1.52 -22.85 -31.42
C GLU A 3 -1.81 -23.33 -29.97
N ALA A 4 -0.91 -23.04 -29.02
CA ALA A 4 -1.08 -23.35 -27.61
C ALA A 4 -2.23 -22.56 -26.96
N GLN A 5 -2.43 -21.29 -27.33
CA GLN A 5 -3.48 -20.45 -26.72
C GLN A 5 -4.89 -20.76 -27.25
N GLN A 6 -5.02 -21.30 -28.48
CA GLN A 6 -6.30 -21.82 -28.98
C GLN A 6 -6.74 -23.10 -28.26
N ARG A 7 -5.81 -23.86 -27.63
CA ARG A 7 -6.13 -25.09 -26.88
C ARG A 7 -6.79 -24.83 -25.52
N GLU A 8 -6.68 -23.62 -24.98
CA GLU A 8 -7.25 -23.23 -23.67
C GLU A 8 -8.70 -22.74 -23.75
N LEU A 9 -9.22 -22.41 -24.94
CA LEU A 9 -10.61 -21.99 -25.10
C LEU A 9 -11.57 -23.15 -24.84
N ALA A 10 -12.69 -22.85 -24.16
CA ALA A 10 -13.82 -23.76 -24.02
C ALA A 10 -14.27 -24.26 -25.40
N PRO A 11 -14.66 -25.55 -25.56
CA PRO A 11 -14.94 -26.15 -26.87
C PRO A 11 -15.94 -25.36 -27.73
N ARG A 12 -17.02 -24.82 -27.13
CA ARG A 12 -18.03 -24.02 -27.85
C ARG A 12 -17.50 -22.68 -28.32
N LEU A 13 -16.79 -21.96 -27.45
CA LEU A 13 -16.15 -20.69 -27.82
C LEU A 13 -15.14 -20.90 -28.95
N ARG A 14 -14.37 -21.99 -28.90
CA ARG A 14 -13.44 -22.37 -29.98
C ARG A 14 -14.16 -22.63 -31.30
N GLN A 15 -15.27 -23.37 -31.27
CA GLN A 15 -16.08 -23.61 -32.47
C GLN A 15 -16.60 -22.29 -33.06
N PHE A 16 -17.13 -21.40 -32.22
CA PHE A 16 -17.59 -20.08 -32.63
C PHE A 16 -16.48 -19.23 -33.25
N VAL A 17 -15.31 -19.19 -32.61
CA VAL A 17 -14.12 -18.49 -33.12
C VAL A 17 -13.71 -19.02 -34.50
N ASN A 18 -13.67 -20.35 -34.68
CA ASN A 18 -13.33 -20.96 -35.98
C ASN A 18 -14.35 -20.61 -37.07
N GLN A 19 -15.65 -20.56 -36.73
CA GLN A 19 -16.70 -20.13 -37.66
C GLN A 19 -16.51 -18.66 -38.05
N LEU A 20 -16.25 -17.76 -37.08
CA LEU A 20 -15.94 -16.36 -37.37
C LEU A 20 -14.70 -16.22 -38.25
N GLU A 21 -13.60 -16.89 -37.92
CA GLU A 21 -12.35 -16.84 -38.70
C GLU A 21 -12.56 -17.23 -40.17
N SER A 22 -13.49 -18.15 -40.45
CA SER A 22 -13.81 -18.59 -41.82
C SER A 22 -14.62 -17.58 -42.64
N ILE A 23 -15.33 -16.65 -41.99
CA ILE A 23 -16.18 -15.65 -42.66
C ILE A 23 -15.56 -14.24 -42.65
N ILE A 24 -14.64 -13.96 -41.72
CA ILE A 24 -13.92 -12.69 -41.62
C ILE A 24 -13.12 -12.44 -42.90
N GLY A 25 -13.35 -11.29 -43.53
CA GLY A 25 -12.78 -10.92 -44.84
C GLY A 25 -13.80 -10.92 -45.99
N GLN A 26 -15.02 -11.44 -45.76
CA GLN A 26 -16.18 -11.20 -46.62
C GLN A 26 -16.72 -9.77 -46.45
N ASN A 27 -17.74 -9.39 -47.22
CA ASN A 27 -18.38 -8.08 -47.05
C ASN A 27 -19.15 -8.00 -45.70
N GLU A 28 -19.33 -6.78 -45.16
CA GLU A 28 -19.90 -6.57 -43.82
C GLU A 28 -21.27 -7.25 -43.65
N ALA A 29 -22.17 -7.14 -44.63
CA ALA A 29 -23.50 -7.74 -44.55
C ALA A 29 -23.44 -9.27 -44.38
N GLN A 30 -22.54 -9.94 -45.12
CA GLN A 30 -22.32 -11.38 -45.01
C GLN A 30 -21.71 -11.77 -43.67
N VAL A 31 -20.73 -11.00 -43.18
CA VAL A 31 -20.10 -11.23 -41.86
C VAL A 31 -21.12 -11.07 -40.74
N VAL A 32 -21.94 -10.02 -40.78
CA VAL A 32 -22.99 -9.76 -39.80
C VAL A 32 -24.05 -10.86 -39.81
N GLU A 33 -24.54 -11.28 -40.98
CA GLU A 33 -25.57 -12.32 -41.09
C GLU A 33 -25.08 -13.68 -40.57
N GLN A 34 -23.93 -14.15 -41.09
CA GLN A 34 -23.38 -15.46 -40.73
C GLN A 34 -22.83 -15.46 -39.30
N GLY A 35 -22.17 -14.38 -38.89
CA GLY A 35 -21.67 -14.21 -37.53
C GLY A 35 -22.80 -14.13 -36.50
N ALA A 36 -23.91 -13.47 -36.82
CA ALA A 36 -25.08 -13.43 -35.93
C ALA A 36 -25.71 -14.81 -35.76
N ALA A 37 -25.74 -15.64 -36.81
CA ALA A 37 -26.21 -17.02 -36.71
C ALA A 37 -25.29 -17.87 -35.82
N ALA A 38 -23.97 -17.76 -36.00
CA ALA A 38 -22.98 -18.45 -35.17
C ALA A 38 -23.04 -17.99 -33.69
N LEU A 39 -23.23 -16.70 -33.45
CA LEU A 39 -23.35 -16.16 -32.09
C LEU A 39 -24.63 -16.64 -31.41
N ARG A 40 -25.74 -16.75 -32.16
CA ARG A 40 -27.01 -17.30 -31.67
C ARG A 40 -26.85 -18.74 -31.18
N ASP A 41 -26.08 -19.56 -31.90
CA ASP A 41 -25.76 -20.93 -31.51
C ASP A 41 -24.90 -20.98 -30.24
N LEU A 42 -23.89 -20.11 -30.14
CA LEU A 42 -23.04 -20.01 -28.95
C LEU A 42 -23.84 -19.65 -27.69
N ILE A 43 -24.67 -18.60 -27.75
CA ILE A 43 -25.42 -18.10 -26.59
C ILE A 43 -26.67 -18.92 -26.25
N ALA A 44 -27.06 -19.88 -27.09
CA ALA A 44 -28.12 -20.84 -26.77
C ALA A 44 -27.71 -21.78 -25.61
N HIS A 45 -26.42 -21.77 -25.24
CA HIS A 45 -25.85 -22.57 -24.18
C HIS A 45 -25.04 -21.72 -23.20
N ASP A 46 -25.22 -21.99 -21.90
CA ASP A 46 -24.56 -21.27 -20.80
C ASP A 46 -23.68 -22.20 -19.96
N ASP A 47 -22.95 -23.09 -20.64
CA ASP A 47 -22.09 -24.14 -20.06
C ASP A 47 -20.59 -23.92 -20.32
N TRP A 48 -20.23 -22.80 -20.94
CA TRP A 48 -18.88 -22.57 -21.48
C TRP A 48 -18.19 -21.29 -20.99
N LEU A 49 -18.92 -20.29 -20.47
CA LEU A 49 -18.34 -19.03 -20.03
C LEU A 49 -17.59 -19.24 -18.70
N PRO A 50 -16.27 -18.93 -18.63
CA PRO A 50 -15.52 -19.03 -17.39
C PRO A 50 -16.15 -18.20 -16.27
N ARG A 51 -16.13 -18.71 -15.03
CA ARG A 51 -16.74 -18.04 -13.87
C ARG A 51 -16.21 -16.62 -13.68
N GLU A 52 -14.90 -16.43 -13.81
CA GLU A 52 -14.22 -15.13 -13.70
C GLU A 52 -14.71 -14.12 -14.74
N ALA A 53 -15.04 -14.58 -15.94
CA ALA A 53 -15.57 -13.76 -17.03
C ALA A 53 -17.08 -13.50 -16.92
N ALA A 54 -17.70 -13.90 -15.81
CA ALA A 54 -19.11 -13.70 -15.50
C ALA A 54 -19.33 -12.90 -14.20
N GLU A 55 -18.28 -12.45 -13.53
CA GLU A 55 -18.38 -11.75 -12.25
C GLU A 55 -18.75 -10.27 -12.45
N PRO A 56 -19.85 -9.77 -11.86
CA PRO A 56 -20.17 -8.35 -11.91
C PRO A 56 -19.23 -7.56 -10.98
N HIS A 57 -19.09 -6.26 -11.26
CA HIS A 57 -18.64 -5.31 -10.24
C HIS A 57 -19.86 -4.61 -9.65
N PRO A 58 -19.90 -4.26 -8.35
CA PRO A 58 -21.05 -3.58 -7.76
C PRO A 58 -21.32 -2.19 -8.35
N GLN A 59 -20.29 -1.47 -8.80
CA GLN A 59 -20.40 -0.06 -9.20
C GLN A 59 -20.36 0.20 -10.72
N PHE A 60 -19.75 -0.68 -11.51
CA PHE A 60 -19.57 -0.47 -12.95
C PHE A 60 -19.67 -1.77 -13.72
N TYR A 61 -19.99 -1.70 -15.01
CA TYR A 61 -20.02 -2.90 -15.85
C TYR A 61 -18.58 -3.35 -16.15
N ARG A 62 -18.39 -4.66 -16.34
CA ARG A 62 -17.08 -5.26 -16.66
C ARG A 62 -17.06 -5.76 -18.10
N GLN A 63 -15.86 -5.74 -18.69
CA GLN A 63 -15.59 -6.17 -20.06
C GLN A 63 -14.44 -7.16 -20.03
N TYR A 64 -14.74 -8.45 -20.10
CA TYR A 64 -13.72 -9.50 -20.09
C TYR A 64 -13.40 -9.92 -21.52
N LEU A 65 -12.15 -9.74 -21.95
CA LEU A 65 -11.69 -10.26 -23.25
C LEU A 65 -11.70 -11.79 -23.21
N LEU A 66 -12.53 -12.40 -24.05
CA LEU A 66 -12.62 -13.86 -24.20
C LEU A 66 -11.71 -14.36 -25.34
N TYR A 67 -11.65 -13.60 -26.43
CA TYR A 67 -10.78 -13.92 -27.56
C TYR A 67 -10.39 -12.65 -28.31
N ARG A 68 -9.13 -12.60 -28.76
CA ARG A 68 -8.65 -11.61 -29.72
C ARG A 68 -8.00 -12.32 -30.90
N ASP A 69 -8.46 -12.01 -32.10
CA ASP A 69 -7.82 -12.49 -33.32
C ASP A 69 -6.35 -12.03 -33.37
N PRO A 70 -5.38 -12.89 -33.73
CA PRO A 70 -3.97 -12.53 -33.76
C PRO A 70 -3.61 -11.37 -34.69
N ALA A 71 -4.39 -11.15 -35.76
CA ALA A 71 -4.24 -10.03 -36.68
C ALA A 71 -5.18 -8.86 -36.31
N ALA A 72 -5.75 -8.88 -35.11
CA ALA A 72 -6.71 -7.90 -34.58
C ALA A 72 -7.93 -7.68 -35.49
N ARG A 73 -8.33 -8.69 -36.27
CA ARG A 73 -9.49 -8.60 -37.20
C ARG A 73 -10.83 -8.60 -36.47
N PHE A 74 -10.90 -9.20 -35.28
CA PHE A 74 -12.06 -9.17 -34.41
C PHE A 74 -11.70 -9.48 -32.95
N SER A 75 -12.60 -9.16 -32.02
CA SER A 75 -12.52 -9.56 -30.62
C SER A 75 -13.87 -10.05 -30.11
N VAL A 76 -13.85 -10.95 -29.12
CA VAL A 76 -15.02 -11.50 -28.43
C VAL A 76 -14.90 -11.12 -26.95
N VAL A 77 -15.94 -10.52 -26.39
CA VAL A 77 -15.93 -9.90 -25.06
C VAL A 77 -17.17 -10.31 -24.28
N SER A 78 -17.01 -10.68 -23.02
CA SER A 78 -18.11 -10.82 -22.06
C SER A 78 -18.37 -9.47 -21.39
N PHE A 79 -19.54 -8.90 -21.63
CA PHE A 79 -20.05 -7.72 -20.95
C PHE A 79 -20.91 -8.16 -19.77
N VAL A 80 -20.45 -7.85 -18.56
CA VAL A 80 -21.13 -8.24 -17.33
C VAL A 80 -21.68 -7.01 -16.64
N TRP A 81 -23.00 -6.95 -16.51
CA TRP A 81 -23.72 -5.82 -15.95
C TRP A 81 -24.25 -6.17 -14.56
N GLY A 82 -23.78 -5.44 -13.55
CA GLY A 82 -24.45 -5.40 -12.25
C GLY A 82 -25.82 -4.71 -12.32
N PRO A 83 -26.64 -4.83 -11.27
CA PRO A 83 -27.99 -4.27 -11.26
C PRO A 83 -28.01 -2.74 -11.52
N GLY A 84 -28.86 -2.29 -12.44
CA GLY A 84 -29.06 -0.87 -12.77
C GLY A 84 -27.91 -0.17 -13.50
N GLN A 85 -26.85 -0.90 -13.89
CA GLN A 85 -25.69 -0.32 -14.56
C GLN A 85 -25.98 0.05 -16.02
N SER A 86 -25.21 1.00 -16.54
CA SER A 86 -25.35 1.48 -17.92
C SER A 86 -24.03 1.99 -18.50
N THR A 87 -23.95 2.05 -19.82
CA THR A 87 -22.86 2.75 -20.52
C THR A 87 -23.10 4.27 -20.54
N PRO A 88 -22.08 5.09 -20.83
CA PRO A 88 -22.30 6.37 -21.48
C PRO A 88 -22.91 6.18 -22.89
N ILE A 89 -23.36 7.28 -23.52
CA ILE A 89 -23.70 7.27 -24.96
C ILE A 89 -22.39 7.13 -25.72
N HIS A 90 -22.28 6.15 -26.62
CA HIS A 90 -21.02 5.83 -27.28
C HIS A 90 -21.24 5.24 -28.67
N ASP A 91 -20.15 5.16 -29.45
CA ASP A 91 -20.08 4.42 -30.70
C ASP A 91 -19.05 3.28 -30.66
N HIS A 92 -18.96 2.52 -31.75
CA HIS A 92 -18.03 1.41 -31.92
C HIS A 92 -17.07 1.65 -33.09
N THR A 93 -17.48 2.41 -34.11
CA THR A 93 -16.75 2.73 -35.34
C THR A 93 -16.46 1.52 -36.25
N VAL A 94 -16.87 0.32 -35.82
CA VAL A 94 -16.76 -0.96 -36.54
C VAL A 94 -18.09 -1.69 -36.45
N TRP A 95 -18.28 -2.72 -37.28
CA TRP A 95 -19.41 -3.63 -37.08
C TRP A 95 -19.27 -4.38 -35.75
N GLY A 96 -20.41 -4.69 -35.14
CA GLY A 96 -20.49 -5.45 -33.92
C GLY A 96 -21.75 -6.33 -33.85
N LEU A 97 -21.65 -7.42 -33.11
CA LEU A 97 -22.74 -8.34 -32.80
C LEU A 97 -22.88 -8.42 -31.29
N ILE A 98 -24.09 -8.21 -30.78
CA ILE A 98 -24.41 -8.25 -29.36
C ILE A 98 -25.39 -9.39 -29.12
N GLY A 99 -24.91 -10.45 -28.45
CA GLY A 99 -25.70 -11.62 -28.11
C GLY A 99 -25.96 -11.71 -26.61
N LEU A 100 -27.23 -11.76 -26.18
CA LEU A 100 -27.57 -11.84 -24.76
C LEU A 100 -27.52 -13.28 -24.26
N LEU A 101 -26.58 -13.59 -23.36
CA LEU A 101 -26.43 -14.92 -22.76
C LEU A 101 -27.29 -15.08 -21.50
N ARG A 102 -27.26 -14.10 -20.60
CA ARG A 102 -28.01 -14.12 -19.32
C ARG A 102 -28.73 -12.80 -19.10
N GLY A 103 -29.92 -12.86 -18.51
CA GLY A 103 -30.68 -11.66 -18.15
C GLY A 103 -31.19 -10.93 -19.38
N ALA A 104 -31.16 -9.59 -19.33
CA ALA A 104 -31.68 -8.73 -20.37
C ALA A 104 -31.02 -7.35 -20.35
N GLU A 105 -30.93 -6.74 -21.53
CA GLU A 105 -30.41 -5.38 -21.74
C GLU A 105 -31.48 -4.48 -22.34
N ILE A 106 -31.37 -3.18 -22.12
CA ILE A 106 -32.14 -2.16 -22.85
C ILE A 106 -31.14 -1.36 -23.67
N SER A 107 -31.31 -1.31 -24.99
CA SER A 107 -30.55 -0.44 -25.87
C SER A 107 -31.39 0.76 -26.29
N HIS A 108 -30.79 1.93 -26.35
CA HIS A 108 -31.42 3.15 -26.83
C HIS A 108 -30.53 3.85 -27.84
N ASP A 109 -31.01 3.96 -29.08
CA ASP A 109 -30.27 4.58 -30.16
C ASP A 109 -30.36 6.10 -30.12
N PHE A 110 -29.31 6.76 -30.59
CA PHE A 110 -29.23 8.20 -30.72
C PHE A 110 -28.85 8.59 -32.14
N ARG A 111 -29.38 9.72 -32.60
CA ARG A 111 -28.98 10.35 -33.87
C ARG A 111 -28.45 11.75 -33.63
N ARG A 112 -27.51 12.17 -34.47
CA ARG A 112 -27.06 13.56 -34.51
C ARG A 112 -28.06 14.42 -35.25
N THR A 113 -28.44 15.54 -34.66
CA THR A 113 -29.25 16.59 -35.29
C THR A 113 -28.36 17.52 -36.13
N ALA A 114 -28.99 18.37 -36.95
CA ALA A 114 -28.27 19.28 -37.86
C ALA A 114 -27.39 20.32 -37.12
N ASP A 115 -27.75 20.67 -35.88
CA ASP A 115 -26.99 21.55 -34.98
C ASP A 115 -25.93 20.81 -34.14
N GLY A 116 -25.73 19.51 -34.38
CA GLY A 116 -24.66 18.70 -33.78
C GLY A 116 -25.00 18.03 -32.45
N ARG A 117 -26.20 18.27 -31.90
CA ARG A 117 -26.69 17.64 -30.67
C ARG A 117 -27.06 16.17 -30.89
N LEU A 118 -27.18 15.42 -29.79
CA LEU A 118 -27.74 14.06 -29.83
C LEU A 118 -29.16 14.05 -29.30
N GLU A 119 -30.04 13.39 -30.06
CA GLU A 119 -31.38 13.08 -29.62
C GLU A 119 -31.66 11.59 -29.74
N ARG A 120 -32.58 11.12 -28.89
CA ARG A 120 -33.07 9.75 -28.90
C ARG A 120 -33.72 9.42 -30.23
N HIS A 121 -33.42 8.24 -30.76
CA HIS A 121 -33.94 7.77 -32.03
C HIS A 121 -34.66 6.44 -31.81
N GLY A 122 -35.97 6.44 -32.07
CA GLY A 122 -36.81 5.25 -31.86
C GLY A 122 -37.15 4.99 -30.38
N GLU A 123 -37.88 3.90 -30.16
CA GLU A 123 -38.21 3.42 -28.82
C GLU A 123 -37.07 2.55 -28.26
N PRO A 124 -36.82 2.56 -26.93
CA PRO A 124 -35.83 1.67 -26.33
C PRO A 124 -36.12 0.21 -26.65
N GLN A 125 -35.11 -0.50 -27.13
CA GLN A 125 -35.21 -1.92 -27.45
C GLN A 125 -34.78 -2.77 -26.25
N ARG A 126 -35.67 -3.61 -25.75
CA ARG A 126 -35.33 -4.62 -24.73
C ARG A 126 -34.84 -5.90 -25.40
N LEU A 127 -33.62 -6.31 -25.07
CA LEU A 127 -32.97 -7.51 -25.58
C LEU A 127 -33.03 -8.59 -24.50
N GLU A 128 -33.71 -9.70 -24.79
CA GLU A 128 -33.82 -10.85 -23.89
C GLU A 128 -32.73 -11.89 -24.18
N ALA A 129 -32.43 -12.76 -23.21
CA ALA A 129 -31.53 -13.90 -23.41
C ALA A 129 -31.87 -14.70 -24.69
N GLY A 130 -30.84 -15.03 -25.47
CA GLY A 130 -30.94 -15.65 -26.80
C GLY A 130 -31.07 -14.64 -27.97
N THR A 131 -31.27 -13.35 -27.69
CA THR A 131 -31.33 -12.32 -28.74
C THR A 131 -29.93 -12.01 -29.26
N VAL A 132 -29.80 -11.83 -30.58
CA VAL A 132 -28.60 -11.28 -31.22
C VAL A 132 -29.00 -10.06 -32.05
N VAL A 133 -28.35 -8.93 -31.80
CA VAL A 133 -28.49 -7.70 -32.62
C VAL A 133 -27.15 -7.32 -33.24
N ALA A 134 -27.21 -6.57 -34.34
CA ALA A 134 -26.04 -6.06 -35.02
C ALA A 134 -26.00 -4.53 -34.94
N VAL A 135 -24.80 -3.98 -34.79
CA VAL A 135 -24.53 -2.54 -34.82
C VAL A 135 -23.40 -2.28 -35.80
N SER A 136 -23.44 -1.15 -36.50
CA SER A 136 -22.32 -0.71 -37.34
C SER A 136 -22.51 0.76 -37.74
N PRO A 137 -21.47 1.44 -38.23
CA PRO A 137 -21.63 2.79 -38.77
C PRO A 137 -22.71 2.92 -39.85
N THR A 138 -23.04 1.83 -40.56
CA THR A 138 -24.07 1.83 -41.62
C THR A 138 -25.46 1.45 -41.11
N LEU A 139 -25.56 0.69 -40.01
CA LEU A 139 -26.82 0.24 -39.42
C LEU A 139 -27.34 1.16 -38.30
N GLY A 140 -26.43 1.87 -37.63
CA GLY A 140 -26.68 2.61 -36.39
C GLY A 140 -25.65 2.23 -35.34
N ASP A 141 -24.89 3.22 -34.87
CA ASP A 141 -23.71 2.99 -34.01
C ASP A 141 -23.75 3.75 -32.68
N ILE A 142 -24.43 4.90 -32.63
CA ILE A 142 -24.50 5.73 -31.41
C ILE A 142 -25.65 5.25 -30.54
N HIS A 143 -25.35 4.65 -29.39
CA HIS A 143 -26.38 4.17 -28.48
C HIS A 143 -25.96 4.23 -27.00
N GLN A 144 -26.92 3.97 -26.12
CA GLN A 144 -26.71 3.74 -24.69
C GLN A 144 -27.36 2.43 -24.27
N VAL A 145 -26.62 1.59 -23.55
CA VAL A 145 -27.10 0.28 -23.07
C VAL A 145 -27.24 0.30 -21.56
N TYR A 146 -28.28 -0.35 -21.06
CA TYR A 146 -28.60 -0.51 -19.64
C TYR A 146 -28.81 -1.99 -19.32
N ASN A 147 -28.42 -2.40 -18.11
CA ASN A 147 -28.99 -3.61 -17.53
C ASN A 147 -30.50 -3.40 -17.35
N ALA A 148 -31.31 -4.31 -17.89
CA ALA A 148 -32.75 -4.20 -17.81
C ALA A 148 -33.32 -4.53 -16.41
N PHE A 149 -32.46 -4.98 -15.49
CA PHE A 149 -32.80 -5.33 -14.12
C PHE A 149 -32.08 -4.47 -13.08
N ASN A 150 -32.79 -4.19 -11.99
CA ASN A 150 -32.28 -3.47 -10.83
C ASN A 150 -31.97 -4.40 -9.64
N ASP A 151 -32.14 -5.72 -9.81
CA ASP A 151 -31.97 -6.73 -8.75
C ASP A 151 -31.06 -7.90 -9.13
N ARG A 152 -30.59 -7.99 -10.39
CA ARG A 152 -29.78 -9.13 -10.88
C ARG A 152 -28.82 -8.74 -11.99
N VAL A 153 -27.90 -9.65 -12.29
CA VAL A 153 -26.87 -9.52 -13.31
C VAL A 153 -27.41 -9.89 -14.69
N SER A 154 -26.97 -9.15 -15.70
CA SER A 154 -27.13 -9.51 -17.12
C SER A 154 -25.76 -9.70 -17.76
N ILE A 155 -25.65 -10.62 -18.72
CA ILE A 155 -24.39 -10.92 -19.43
C ILE A 155 -24.64 -10.96 -20.93
N GLY A 156 -23.96 -10.07 -21.65
CA GLY A 156 -23.90 -10.04 -23.11
C GLY A 156 -22.56 -10.56 -23.63
N ILE A 157 -22.57 -11.32 -24.72
CA ILE A 157 -21.39 -11.69 -25.50
C ILE A 157 -21.33 -10.78 -26.72
N HIS A 158 -20.34 -9.90 -26.72
CA HIS A 158 -20.15 -8.88 -27.73
C HIS A 158 -19.01 -9.29 -28.65
N VAL A 159 -19.21 -9.14 -29.95
CA VAL A 159 -18.19 -9.39 -30.97
C VAL A 159 -18.00 -8.11 -31.75
N TYR A 160 -16.76 -7.67 -31.91
CA TYR A 160 -16.43 -6.46 -32.65
C TYR A 160 -15.48 -6.77 -33.78
N GLY A 161 -15.64 -6.10 -34.92
CA GLY A 161 -14.78 -6.20 -36.10
C GLY A 161 -13.37 -5.60 -35.96
N ALA A 162 -12.83 -5.61 -34.75
CA ALA A 162 -11.47 -5.22 -34.39
C ALA A 162 -11.15 -5.63 -32.94
N ASP A 163 -9.91 -5.41 -32.49
CA ASP A 163 -9.58 -5.32 -31.06
C ASP A 163 -10.17 -4.03 -30.48
N ILE A 164 -11.39 -4.12 -29.94
CA ILE A 164 -12.10 -2.94 -29.40
C ILE A 164 -11.33 -2.29 -28.23
N GLY A 165 -10.42 -3.02 -27.59
CA GLY A 165 -9.59 -2.50 -26.50
C GLY A 165 -8.43 -1.62 -26.98
N ALA A 166 -8.06 -1.73 -28.25
CA ALA A 166 -6.98 -0.95 -28.86
C ALA A 166 -7.48 0.22 -29.73
N MET A 167 -8.79 0.36 -29.91
CA MET A 167 -9.39 1.38 -30.80
C MET A 167 -9.76 2.68 -30.09
N ASP A 168 -9.44 3.79 -30.73
CA ASP A 168 -9.95 5.12 -30.38
C ASP A 168 -11.40 5.27 -30.88
N ARG A 169 -12.32 5.40 -29.93
CA ARG A 169 -13.76 5.61 -30.15
C ARG A 169 -14.26 6.82 -29.39
N SER A 170 -15.56 7.09 -29.44
CA SER A 170 -16.14 8.30 -28.86
C SER A 170 -17.20 7.98 -27.81
N VAL A 171 -17.18 8.75 -26.72
CA VAL A 171 -18.36 8.93 -25.86
C VAL A 171 -18.93 10.32 -26.06
N TYR A 172 -20.25 10.41 -25.90
CA TYR A 172 -21.03 11.58 -26.24
C TYR A 172 -21.88 12.07 -25.07
N THR A 173 -22.08 13.38 -25.04
CA THR A 173 -23.10 14.05 -24.23
C THR A 173 -24.26 14.49 -25.11
N LEU A 174 -25.43 14.77 -24.50
CA LEU A 174 -26.64 15.17 -25.24
C LEU A 174 -26.49 16.52 -25.98
N ASP A 175 -25.63 17.41 -25.50
CA ASP A 175 -25.27 18.67 -26.15
C ASP A 175 -24.26 18.49 -27.30
N GLY A 176 -23.83 17.26 -27.60
CA GLY A 176 -23.02 16.91 -28.76
C GLY A 176 -21.51 16.93 -28.52
N GLN A 177 -21.04 17.15 -27.28
CA GLN A 177 -19.61 17.07 -26.98
C GLN A 177 -19.10 15.65 -27.16
N VAL A 178 -17.87 15.56 -27.64
CA VAL A 178 -17.19 14.30 -27.98
C VAL A 178 -15.95 14.17 -27.12
N LYS A 179 -15.82 13.04 -26.43
CA LYS A 179 -14.60 12.69 -25.69
C LYS A 179 -14.02 11.39 -26.26
N PRO A 180 -12.72 11.35 -26.60
CA PRO A 180 -12.05 10.11 -26.96
C PRO A 180 -12.15 9.08 -25.84
N PHE A 181 -12.37 7.83 -26.22
CA PHE A 181 -12.59 6.71 -25.34
C PHE A 181 -11.94 5.47 -25.95
N ARG A 182 -11.24 4.68 -25.13
CA ARG A 182 -10.88 3.31 -25.47
C ARG A 182 -11.54 2.39 -24.46
N SER A 183 -12.08 1.27 -24.92
CA SER A 183 -12.56 0.24 -23.99
C SER A 183 -11.37 -0.35 -23.27
N GLY A 184 -11.26 -0.18 -21.96
CA GLY A 184 -10.35 -1.03 -21.19
C GLY A 184 -10.96 -2.44 -21.11
N TYR A 185 -10.18 -3.48 -21.38
CA TYR A 185 -10.54 -4.81 -20.87
C TYR A 185 -10.29 -4.84 -19.37
N THR A 186 -11.18 -5.48 -18.61
CA THR A 186 -10.93 -5.79 -17.20
C THR A 186 -9.69 -6.70 -17.15
N PRO A 187 -8.58 -6.27 -16.51
CA PRO A 187 -7.40 -7.12 -16.42
C PRO A 187 -7.78 -8.38 -15.64
N GLN A 188 -7.43 -9.54 -16.19
CA GLN A 188 -7.53 -10.79 -15.45
C GLN A 188 -6.42 -10.79 -14.42
N ILE A 189 -6.79 -10.57 -13.16
CA ILE A 189 -5.83 -10.62 -12.05
C ILE A 189 -5.67 -12.10 -11.65
N PRO A 190 -4.51 -12.72 -11.87
CA PRO A 190 -4.30 -14.12 -11.51
C PRO A 190 -4.30 -14.31 -9.99
N TYR A 191 -4.58 -15.54 -9.56
CA TYR A 191 -4.40 -15.96 -8.18
C TYR A 191 -3.02 -16.59 -7.98
N ARG A 192 -2.43 -16.41 -6.81
CA ARG A 192 -1.21 -17.09 -6.36
C ARG A 192 -1.50 -17.79 -5.03
N GLY A 193 -1.26 -19.10 -4.95
CA GLY A 193 -1.48 -19.88 -3.73
C GLY A 193 -0.33 -19.79 -2.74
N TYR A 194 -0.59 -20.21 -1.50
CA TYR A 194 0.40 -20.30 -0.41
C TYR A 194 1.71 -20.97 -0.86
N GLU A 195 1.63 -22.14 -1.51
CA GLU A 195 2.82 -22.91 -1.92
C GLU A 195 3.69 -22.15 -2.92
N GLN A 196 3.08 -21.40 -3.85
CA GLN A 196 3.85 -20.57 -4.79
C GLN A 196 4.54 -19.41 -4.05
N VAL A 197 3.82 -18.71 -3.17
CA VAL A 197 4.41 -17.60 -2.37
C VAL A 197 5.54 -18.12 -1.49
N ARG A 198 5.36 -19.26 -0.83
CA ARG A 198 6.39 -19.93 -0.02
C ARG A 198 7.63 -20.26 -0.86
N ALA A 199 7.44 -20.84 -2.05
CA ALA A 199 8.54 -21.16 -2.94
C ALA A 199 9.30 -19.91 -3.41
N ASP A 200 8.59 -18.82 -3.76
CA ASP A 200 9.22 -17.55 -4.13
C ASP A 200 10.10 -16.99 -3.00
N LEU A 201 9.60 -17.04 -1.75
CA LEU A 201 10.34 -16.59 -0.56
C LEU A 201 11.61 -17.43 -0.33
N LEU A 202 11.51 -18.76 -0.42
CA LEU A 202 12.64 -19.68 -0.24
C LEU A 202 13.69 -19.53 -1.34
N ASP A 203 13.27 -19.30 -2.58
CA ASP A 203 14.16 -19.08 -3.71
C ASP A 203 14.79 -17.68 -3.72
N GLY A 204 14.39 -16.79 -2.80
CA GLY A 204 14.85 -15.40 -2.76
C GLY A 204 14.39 -14.57 -3.96
N ARG A 205 13.29 -14.95 -4.61
CA ARG A 205 12.68 -14.18 -5.70
C ARG A 205 12.05 -12.90 -5.16
N GLU A 206 12.07 -11.83 -5.96
CA GLU A 206 11.42 -10.59 -5.54
C GLU A 206 9.90 -10.76 -5.43
N ILE A 207 9.34 -10.38 -4.30
CA ILE A 207 7.89 -10.44 -4.04
C ILE A 207 7.46 -9.34 -3.06
N ALA A 208 6.42 -8.59 -3.41
CA ALA A 208 5.69 -7.73 -2.50
C ALA A 208 4.38 -8.43 -2.09
N LEU A 209 4.34 -8.97 -0.89
CA LEU A 209 3.12 -9.52 -0.30
C LEU A 209 2.43 -8.39 0.48
N LEU A 210 1.30 -7.89 -0.05
CA LEU A 210 0.67 -6.66 0.43
C LEU A 210 -0.68 -6.95 1.06
N ASP A 211 -0.80 -6.63 2.35
CA ASP A 211 -2.06 -6.65 3.09
C ASP A 211 -2.75 -5.31 2.96
N VAL A 212 -3.85 -5.26 2.19
CA VAL A 212 -4.54 -4.02 1.85
C VAL A 212 -5.65 -3.64 2.82
N ARG A 213 -5.79 -4.38 3.92
CA ARG A 213 -6.62 -4.00 5.05
C ARG A 213 -5.99 -2.85 5.82
N GLU A 214 -6.74 -2.27 6.74
CA GLU A 214 -6.21 -1.26 7.67
C GLU A 214 -5.15 -1.85 8.62
N GLU A 215 -4.37 -1.01 9.32
CA GLU A 215 -3.26 -1.48 10.15
C GLU A 215 -3.72 -2.38 11.31
N ASP A 216 -4.85 -2.07 11.96
CA ASP A 216 -5.36 -2.88 13.08
C ASP A 216 -5.73 -4.31 12.67
N PRO A 217 -6.58 -4.56 11.65
CA PRO A 217 -6.88 -5.93 11.20
C PRO A 217 -5.65 -6.67 10.65
N HIS A 218 -4.71 -5.96 10.00
CA HIS A 218 -3.40 -6.52 9.66
C HIS A 218 -2.68 -7.04 10.91
N ALA A 219 -2.56 -6.19 11.94
CA ALA A 219 -1.90 -6.52 13.19
C ALA A 219 -2.59 -7.62 14.00
N GLN A 220 -3.82 -8.03 13.67
CA GLN A 220 -4.44 -9.19 14.33
C GLN A 220 -3.94 -10.52 13.75
N ALA A 221 -3.68 -10.59 12.44
CA ALA A 221 -3.20 -11.79 11.76
C ALA A 221 -2.70 -11.48 10.34
N HIS A 222 -1.42 -11.75 10.07
CA HIS A 222 -0.82 -11.63 8.74
C HIS A 222 0.37 -12.61 8.53
N PRO A 223 0.72 -12.99 7.28
CA PRO A 223 1.95 -13.73 6.99
C PRO A 223 3.22 -12.96 7.39
N LEU A 224 4.31 -13.66 7.76
CA LEU A 224 5.55 -13.05 8.26
C LEU A 224 6.04 -11.86 7.44
N PHE A 225 6.10 -12.02 6.11
CA PHE A 225 6.60 -11.01 5.18
C PHE A 225 5.51 -10.20 4.47
N ALA A 226 4.26 -10.25 4.95
CA ALA A 226 3.22 -9.36 4.46
C ALA A 226 3.45 -7.95 4.98
N ALA A 227 3.57 -6.97 4.09
CA ALA A 227 3.64 -5.56 4.43
C ALA A 227 2.23 -4.96 4.43
N ASN A 228 1.86 -4.22 5.47
CA ASN A 228 0.61 -3.47 5.47
C ASN A 228 0.67 -2.34 4.43
N PHE A 229 -0.30 -2.34 3.52
CA PHE A 229 -0.41 -1.42 2.40
C PHE A 229 -1.88 -1.02 2.19
N PRO A 230 -2.50 -0.28 3.12
CA PRO A 230 -3.94 -0.10 3.16
C PRO A 230 -4.53 0.42 1.85
N TYR A 231 -5.66 -0.15 1.41
CA TYR A 231 -6.36 0.24 0.17
C TYR A 231 -6.56 1.74 0.08
N GLY A 232 -6.90 2.38 1.21
CA GLY A 232 -7.17 3.80 1.28
C GLY A 232 -6.02 4.68 0.78
N ARG A 233 -4.78 4.18 0.80
CA ARG A 233 -3.56 4.96 0.56
C ARG A 233 -2.76 4.53 -0.68
N ILE A 234 -3.24 3.56 -1.45
CA ILE A 234 -2.47 2.93 -2.54
C ILE A 234 -1.78 3.96 -3.44
N GLU A 235 -2.50 4.97 -3.94
CA GLU A 235 -1.95 5.95 -4.87
C GLU A 235 -0.88 6.86 -4.25
N ILE A 236 -0.93 7.08 -2.94
CA ILE A 236 0.02 7.92 -2.22
C ILE A 236 1.31 7.15 -1.93
N ASP A 237 1.20 5.85 -1.67
CA ASP A 237 2.31 5.04 -1.18
C ASP A 237 2.99 4.22 -2.31
N ALA A 238 2.29 3.91 -3.41
CA ALA A 238 2.74 2.94 -4.41
C ALA A 238 4.06 3.32 -5.07
N TYR A 239 4.18 4.51 -5.64
CA TYR A 239 5.37 4.87 -6.42
C TYR A 239 6.64 4.93 -5.56
N THR A 240 6.52 5.41 -4.32
CA THR A 240 7.64 5.46 -3.37
C THR A 240 8.01 4.08 -2.84
N LYS A 241 7.04 3.25 -2.44
CA LYS A 241 7.30 1.96 -1.79
C LYS A 241 7.50 0.79 -2.78
N LEU A 242 6.96 0.90 -3.98
CA LEU A 242 7.02 -0.09 -5.06
C LEU A 242 7.59 0.59 -6.32
N PRO A 243 8.89 0.92 -6.36
CA PRO A 243 9.46 1.76 -7.42
C PRO A 243 9.55 1.04 -8.78
N ARG A 244 9.49 -0.30 -8.79
CA ARG A 244 9.54 -1.11 -10.02
C ARG A 244 8.12 -1.57 -10.39
N ARG A 245 7.68 -1.23 -11.61
CA ARG A 245 6.29 -1.47 -12.07
C ARG A 245 6.00 -2.93 -12.46
N ASP A 246 7.02 -3.69 -12.81
CA ASP A 246 6.96 -5.12 -13.11
C ASP A 246 7.44 -5.99 -11.92
N ALA A 247 7.51 -5.43 -10.70
CA ALA A 247 7.77 -6.21 -9.50
C ALA A 247 6.60 -7.15 -9.21
N PRO A 248 6.82 -8.44 -8.88
CA PRO A 248 5.74 -9.35 -8.50
C PRO A 248 5.04 -8.89 -7.22
N ILE A 249 3.75 -8.58 -7.34
CA ILE A 249 2.89 -8.15 -6.25
C ILE A 249 1.81 -9.20 -6.00
N VAL A 250 1.64 -9.60 -4.74
CA VAL A 250 0.55 -10.46 -4.28
C VAL A 250 -0.26 -9.68 -3.26
N VAL A 251 -1.51 -9.38 -3.60
CA VAL A 251 -2.42 -8.62 -2.75
C VAL A 251 -3.30 -9.56 -1.95
N LEU A 252 -3.50 -9.27 -0.67
CA LEU A 252 -4.37 -10.04 0.21
C LEU A 252 -5.26 -9.15 1.08
N ASP A 253 -6.41 -9.71 1.43
CA ASP A 253 -7.30 -9.30 2.51
C ASP A 253 -7.76 -10.56 3.28
N ASP A 254 -8.80 -10.47 4.10
CA ASP A 254 -9.42 -11.62 4.79
C ASP A 254 -10.92 -11.73 4.48
N GLY A 255 -11.30 -11.38 3.25
CA GLY A 255 -12.68 -11.49 2.75
C GLY A 255 -13.50 -10.20 2.79
N GLU A 256 -12.90 -9.06 3.18
CA GLU A 256 -13.55 -7.75 3.12
C GLU A 256 -13.86 -7.29 1.67
N GLY A 257 -13.19 -7.89 0.68
CA GLY A 257 -13.36 -7.54 -0.74
C GLY A 257 -12.52 -6.34 -1.18
N LEU A 258 -11.43 -6.05 -0.46
CA LEU A 258 -10.48 -4.98 -0.74
C LEU A 258 -9.38 -5.41 -1.72
N ALA A 259 -9.03 -6.70 -1.75
CA ALA A 259 -7.89 -7.21 -2.51
C ALA A 259 -8.03 -6.99 -4.02
N LEU A 260 -9.18 -7.32 -4.60
CA LEU A 260 -9.42 -7.12 -6.04
C LEU A 260 -9.45 -5.63 -6.44
N PRO A 261 -10.20 -4.73 -5.76
CA PRO A 261 -10.10 -3.29 -6.00
C PRO A 261 -8.68 -2.74 -5.90
N ALA A 262 -7.89 -3.20 -4.92
CA ALA A 262 -6.50 -2.81 -4.77
C ALA A 262 -5.63 -3.28 -5.95
N ALA A 263 -5.77 -4.54 -6.37
CA ALA A 263 -5.05 -5.06 -7.52
C ALA A 263 -5.38 -4.32 -8.82
N LEU A 264 -6.66 -4.02 -9.05
CA LEU A 264 -7.11 -3.20 -10.18
C LEU A 264 -6.53 -1.78 -10.12
N ARG A 265 -6.49 -1.17 -8.93
CA ARG A 265 -5.89 0.16 -8.74
C ARG A 265 -4.39 0.15 -9.05
N LEU A 266 -3.66 -0.86 -8.58
CA LEU A 266 -2.25 -1.05 -8.92
C LEU A 266 -2.07 -1.21 -10.44
N HIS A 267 -2.92 -1.99 -11.10
CA HIS A 267 -2.86 -2.09 -12.56
C HIS A 267 -3.09 -0.74 -13.28
N GLN A 268 -4.04 0.07 -12.80
CA GLN A 268 -4.27 1.43 -13.32
C GLN A 268 -3.09 2.37 -13.09
N LEU A 269 -2.30 2.14 -12.03
CA LEU A 269 -1.05 2.84 -11.74
C LEU A 269 0.14 2.31 -12.56
N GLY A 270 -0.09 1.34 -13.44
CA GLY A 270 0.91 0.79 -14.36
C GLY A 270 1.66 -0.43 -13.82
N TYR A 271 1.24 -1.02 -12.70
CA TYR A 271 1.84 -2.27 -12.22
C TYR A 271 1.36 -3.46 -13.04
N THR A 272 2.30 -4.23 -13.60
CA THR A 272 1.99 -5.28 -14.59
C THR A 272 1.88 -6.67 -13.99
N GLU A 273 2.64 -6.95 -12.93
CA GLU A 273 2.72 -8.26 -12.29
C GLU A 273 1.96 -8.28 -10.95
N VAL A 274 0.64 -8.14 -11.01
CA VAL A 274 -0.23 -8.09 -9.82
C VAL A 274 -1.09 -9.34 -9.76
N SER A 275 -1.15 -9.99 -8.59
CA SER A 275 -1.95 -11.18 -8.33
C SER A 275 -2.69 -11.08 -7.00
N LEU A 276 -3.72 -11.89 -6.80
CA LEU A 276 -4.43 -12.05 -5.52
C LEU A 276 -3.92 -13.28 -4.78
N LEU A 277 -3.80 -13.20 -3.46
CA LEU A 277 -3.54 -14.37 -2.63
C LEU A 277 -4.79 -15.28 -2.62
N ASP A 278 -4.62 -16.54 -3.00
CA ASP A 278 -5.72 -17.51 -2.99
C ASP A 278 -6.29 -17.68 -1.56
N GLY A 279 -7.60 -17.42 -1.42
CA GLY A 279 -8.31 -17.44 -0.15
C GLY A 279 -7.92 -16.38 0.88
N GLY A 280 -7.05 -15.42 0.55
CA GLY A 280 -6.61 -14.36 1.48
C GLY A 280 -5.89 -14.91 2.72
N VAL A 281 -5.99 -14.20 3.86
CA VAL A 281 -5.40 -14.64 5.14
C VAL A 281 -5.97 -15.98 5.59
N SER A 282 -7.28 -16.19 5.44
CA SER A 282 -7.92 -17.46 5.75
C SER A 282 -7.39 -18.61 4.87
N GLY A 283 -7.12 -18.36 3.59
CA GLY A 283 -6.49 -19.31 2.67
C GLY A 283 -5.05 -19.66 3.08
N TRP A 284 -4.26 -18.66 3.46
CA TRP A 284 -2.91 -18.86 4.02
C TRP A 284 -2.93 -19.79 5.24
N ARG A 285 -3.83 -19.53 6.19
CA ARG A 285 -4.02 -20.36 7.38
C ARG A 285 -4.44 -21.78 7.03
N ALA A 286 -5.42 -21.93 6.13
CA ALA A 286 -5.94 -23.24 5.73
C ALA A 286 -4.90 -24.09 5.02
N ALA A 287 -3.96 -23.48 4.30
CA ALA A 287 -2.83 -24.14 3.66
C ALA A 287 -1.69 -24.49 4.63
N GLY A 288 -1.81 -24.18 5.93
CA GLY A 288 -0.79 -24.45 6.95
C GLY A 288 0.29 -23.38 7.06
N GLY A 289 0.09 -22.21 6.46
CA GLY A 289 1.00 -21.08 6.62
C GLY A 289 0.90 -20.45 8.02
N GLU A 290 2.05 -20.17 8.63
CA GLU A 290 2.10 -19.50 9.93
C GLU A 290 1.59 -18.05 9.80
N LEU A 291 0.82 -17.60 10.79
CA LEU A 291 0.31 -16.23 10.88
C LEU A 291 0.84 -15.59 12.15
N PHE A 292 1.20 -14.32 12.01
CA PHE A 292 1.74 -13.49 13.07
C PHE A 292 0.76 -12.38 13.40
N ARG A 293 0.84 -11.89 14.63
CA ARG A 293 0.15 -10.70 15.11
C ARG A 293 1.16 -9.57 15.32
N ASP A 294 0.66 -8.38 15.62
CA ASP A 294 1.42 -7.14 15.77
C ASP A 294 1.96 -6.61 14.42
N VAL A 295 2.86 -5.63 14.45
CA VAL A 295 3.47 -5.00 13.26
C VAL A 295 4.99 -5.15 13.32
N ASN A 296 5.66 -5.03 12.17
CA ASN A 296 7.12 -5.14 12.08
C ASN A 296 7.67 -6.48 12.59
N VAL A 297 6.89 -7.54 12.38
CA VAL A 297 7.16 -8.88 12.88
C VAL A 297 8.52 -9.43 12.42
N PRO A 298 8.96 -9.28 11.16
CA PRO A 298 10.30 -9.74 10.77
C PRO A 298 11.42 -9.16 11.65
N SER A 299 11.38 -7.86 11.91
CA SER A 299 12.36 -7.16 12.73
C SER A 299 12.30 -7.55 14.20
N LYS A 300 11.09 -7.68 14.77
CA LYS A 300 10.90 -8.10 16.17
C LYS A 300 11.36 -9.53 16.40
N SER A 301 10.96 -10.43 15.51
CA SER A 301 11.33 -11.85 15.58
C SER A 301 12.84 -12.03 15.39
N PHE A 302 13.47 -11.25 14.51
CA PHE A 302 14.91 -11.22 14.36
C PHE A 302 15.61 -10.73 15.64
N GLY A 303 15.08 -9.71 16.31
CA GLY A 303 15.59 -9.25 17.61
C GLY A 303 15.58 -10.36 18.67
N GLU A 304 14.50 -11.12 18.77
CA GLU A 304 14.40 -12.25 19.70
C GLU A 304 15.37 -13.38 19.32
N LEU A 305 15.55 -13.66 18.01
CA LEU A 305 16.56 -14.62 17.54
C LEU A 305 17.99 -14.20 17.92
N VAL A 306 18.31 -12.90 17.85
CA VAL A 306 19.61 -12.38 18.29
C VAL A 306 19.85 -12.66 19.78
N GLU A 307 18.87 -12.36 20.64
CA GLU A 307 18.99 -12.62 22.08
C GLU A 307 19.13 -14.12 22.36
N HIS A 308 18.34 -14.96 21.67
CA HIS A 308 18.39 -16.41 21.79
C HIS A 308 19.79 -16.98 21.48
N GLU A 309 20.36 -16.61 20.32
CA GLU A 309 21.63 -17.16 19.85
C GLU A 309 22.86 -16.56 20.55
N ARG A 310 22.80 -15.28 20.93
CA ARG A 310 23.98 -14.55 21.46
C ARG A 310 23.94 -14.37 22.97
N HIS A 311 22.83 -14.75 23.60
CA HIS A 311 22.60 -14.52 25.02
C HIS A 311 22.87 -13.06 25.39
N THR A 312 22.34 -12.13 24.58
CA THR A 312 22.59 -10.69 24.72
C THR A 312 22.33 -10.27 26.17
N PRO A 313 23.33 -9.69 26.89
CA PRO A 313 23.19 -9.42 28.32
C PRO A 313 22.03 -8.49 28.62
N SER A 314 21.25 -8.78 29.67
CA SER A 314 20.14 -7.92 30.09
C SER A 314 20.01 -7.81 31.61
N LEU A 315 19.55 -6.65 32.08
CA LEU A 315 19.24 -6.34 33.48
C LEU A 315 17.74 -6.09 33.62
N SER A 316 17.14 -6.56 34.70
CA SER A 316 15.75 -6.25 35.04
C SER A 316 15.58 -4.79 35.48
N ALA A 317 14.35 -4.29 35.41
CA ALA A 317 14.05 -2.93 35.83
C ALA A 317 14.39 -2.64 37.32
N PRO A 318 14.14 -3.56 38.29
CA PRO A 318 14.62 -3.40 39.66
C PRO A 318 16.15 -3.33 39.79
N GLU A 319 16.90 -4.12 39.02
CA GLU A 319 18.36 -4.07 39.03
C GLU A 319 18.87 -2.72 38.51
N VAL A 320 18.30 -2.21 37.42
CA VAL A 320 18.70 -0.90 36.89
C VAL A 320 18.32 0.24 37.82
N GLN A 321 17.13 0.20 38.45
CA GLN A 321 16.76 1.18 39.48
C GLN A 321 17.74 1.16 40.66
N ALA A 322 18.17 -0.02 41.12
CA ALA A 322 19.16 -0.12 42.19
C ALA A 322 20.50 0.54 41.81
N LEU A 323 20.95 0.39 40.55
CA LEU A 323 22.15 1.07 40.05
C LEU A 323 22.00 2.60 40.05
N ILE A 324 20.81 3.11 39.68
CA ILE A 324 20.49 4.54 39.73
C ILE A 324 20.53 5.04 41.18
N ASP A 325 19.85 4.34 42.09
CA ASP A 325 19.73 4.72 43.51
C ASP A 325 21.08 4.73 44.22
N GLN A 326 21.95 3.77 43.87
CA GLN A 326 23.31 3.65 44.40
C GLN A 326 24.30 4.61 43.72
N LYS A 327 23.88 5.34 42.68
CA LYS A 327 24.71 6.25 41.89
C LYS A 327 25.95 5.55 41.30
N GLU A 328 25.75 4.33 40.84
CA GLU A 328 26.79 3.54 40.18
C GLU A 328 27.26 4.21 38.88
N ASN A 329 28.46 3.88 38.41
CA ASN A 329 29.03 4.42 37.17
C ASN A 329 28.34 3.82 35.93
N ILE A 330 27.18 4.36 35.58
CA ILE A 330 26.33 3.89 34.48
C ILE A 330 25.94 5.02 33.52
N VAL A 331 25.64 4.66 32.28
CA VAL A 331 24.88 5.48 31.33
C VAL A 331 23.72 4.67 30.75
N ILE A 332 22.56 5.30 30.59
CA ILE A 332 21.37 4.67 30.01
C ILE A 332 21.08 5.34 28.66
N LEU A 333 21.02 4.56 27.58
CA LEU A 333 20.87 5.04 26.21
C LEU A 333 19.54 4.55 25.61
N ASP A 334 18.66 5.47 25.22
CA ASP A 334 17.37 5.13 24.61
C ASP A 334 17.50 5.03 23.09
N ALA A 335 17.29 3.82 22.55
CA ALA A 335 17.51 3.50 21.15
C ALA A 335 16.33 3.84 20.21
N ARG A 336 15.26 4.42 20.74
CA ARG A 336 14.04 4.77 19.98
C ARG A 336 14.17 6.08 19.20
N ARG A 337 13.11 6.47 18.49
CA ARG A 337 13.03 7.82 17.93
C ARG A 337 12.95 8.86 19.05
N TYR A 338 13.38 10.08 18.74
CA TYR A 338 13.40 11.18 19.70
C TYR A 338 11.99 11.52 20.22
N ASP A 339 10.96 11.46 19.37
CA ASP A 339 9.56 11.70 19.77
C ASP A 339 9.03 10.63 20.75
N GLU A 340 9.43 9.37 20.58
CA GLU A 340 9.08 8.30 21.52
C GLU A 340 9.75 8.51 22.89
N TYR A 341 11.02 8.93 22.89
CA TYR A 341 11.77 9.27 24.10
C TYR A 341 11.17 10.46 24.85
N GLN A 342 10.71 11.49 24.13
CA GLN A 342 10.02 12.64 24.72
C GLN A 342 8.67 12.27 25.33
N THR A 343 7.98 11.27 24.77
CA THR A 343 6.69 10.80 25.31
C THR A 343 6.87 10.19 26.70
N MET A 344 7.85 9.31 26.86
CA MET A 344 8.23 8.72 28.15
C MET A 344 9.65 8.15 28.08
N SER A 345 10.41 8.20 29.16
CA SER A 345 11.80 7.71 29.20
C SER A 345 12.23 7.21 30.59
N ILE A 346 13.31 6.42 30.63
CA ILE A 346 13.91 5.93 31.87
C ILE A 346 14.62 7.11 32.57
N PRO A 347 14.51 7.26 33.91
CA PRO A 347 15.21 8.30 34.64
C PRO A 347 16.71 8.30 34.33
N GLY A 348 17.28 9.47 34.03
CA GLY A 348 18.72 9.55 33.72
C GLY A 348 19.14 9.07 32.33
N SER A 349 18.22 8.56 31.48
CA SER A 349 18.54 8.12 30.10
C SER A 349 18.79 9.23 29.06
N ILE A 350 19.60 8.95 28.05
CA ILE A 350 19.94 9.88 26.97
C ILE A 350 19.38 9.32 25.66
N SER A 351 18.71 10.14 24.84
CA SER A 351 18.25 9.70 23.52
C SER A 351 19.44 9.45 22.60
N VAL A 352 19.60 8.22 22.12
CA VAL A 352 20.62 7.81 21.14
C VAL A 352 20.00 6.76 20.20
N PRO A 353 19.28 7.17 19.13
CA PRO A 353 18.61 6.26 18.21
C PRO A 353 19.52 5.14 17.73
N GLY A 354 19.01 3.92 17.55
CA GLY A 354 19.82 2.70 17.46
C GLY A 354 21.08 2.74 16.58
N ALA A 355 21.00 3.31 15.38
CA ALA A 355 22.17 3.42 14.48
C ALA A 355 23.26 4.38 14.99
N GLU A 356 22.92 5.36 15.82
CA GLU A 356 23.86 6.30 16.44
C GLU A 356 24.68 5.65 17.57
N LEU A 357 24.22 4.55 18.17
CA LEU A 357 24.83 3.98 19.39
C LEU A 357 26.34 3.74 19.24
N ALA A 358 26.78 3.03 18.20
CA ALA A 358 28.20 2.74 17.98
C ALA A 358 29.03 4.00 17.63
N LEU A 359 28.39 5.02 17.06
CA LEU A 359 29.02 6.30 16.74
C LEU A 359 29.20 7.19 17.98
N ARG A 360 28.32 7.09 18.98
CA ARG A 360 28.27 8.01 20.14
C ARG A 360 28.71 7.39 21.47
N ALA A 361 28.80 6.07 21.56
CA ALA A 361 29.05 5.39 22.84
C ALA A 361 30.39 5.83 23.50
N ARG A 362 31.43 6.10 22.72
CA ARG A 362 32.76 6.49 23.23
C ARG A 362 32.78 7.90 23.82
N GLU A 363 31.89 8.78 23.37
CA GLU A 363 31.69 10.11 23.92
C GLU A 363 30.86 10.08 25.20
N LEU A 364 29.87 9.20 25.25
CA LEU A 364 28.92 9.09 26.36
C LEU A 364 29.47 8.26 27.53
N ALA A 365 30.33 7.27 27.25
CA ALA A 365 30.98 6.41 28.24
C ALA A 365 32.48 6.26 27.95
N PRO A 366 33.27 7.34 28.06
CA PRO A 366 34.71 7.33 27.74
C PRO A 366 35.54 6.48 28.70
N ASP A 367 35.08 6.30 29.94
CA ASP A 367 35.69 5.39 30.90
C ASP A 367 35.22 3.94 30.60
N PRO A 368 36.14 3.00 30.29
CA PRO A 368 35.79 1.62 29.97
C PRO A 368 35.13 0.87 31.13
N SER A 369 35.21 1.38 32.37
CA SER A 369 34.50 0.81 33.52
C SER A 369 33.04 1.25 33.61
N THR A 370 32.65 2.34 32.92
CA THR A 370 31.25 2.80 32.88
C THR A 370 30.37 1.77 32.20
N ARG A 371 29.30 1.33 32.87
CA ARG A 371 28.33 0.39 32.29
C ARG A 371 27.38 1.12 31.35
N ILE A 372 27.23 0.59 30.14
CA ILE A 372 26.25 1.07 29.17
C ILE A 372 25.00 0.20 29.25
N ILE A 373 23.85 0.83 29.50
CA ILE A 373 22.54 0.19 29.51
C ILE A 373 21.73 0.71 28.34
N VAL A 374 21.31 -0.13 27.40
CA VAL A 374 20.49 0.28 26.27
C VAL A 374 19.02 -0.05 26.55
N ASN A 375 18.11 0.92 26.40
CA ASN A 375 16.67 0.69 26.52
C ASN A 375 15.91 0.99 25.23
N CYS A 376 14.69 0.46 25.17
CA CYS A 376 13.65 0.93 24.26
C CYS A 376 12.31 0.88 25.00
N ALA A 377 11.19 0.76 24.28
CA ALA A 377 9.87 0.62 24.89
C ALA A 377 9.59 -0.82 25.36
N GLY A 378 9.88 -1.80 24.49
CA GLY A 378 9.79 -3.24 24.76
C GLY A 378 11.18 -3.88 24.77
N ARG A 379 11.47 -4.73 23.78
CA ARG A 379 12.69 -5.57 23.77
C ARG A 379 13.57 -5.39 22.51
N THR A 380 12.97 -5.31 21.33
CA THR A 380 13.70 -5.41 20.05
C THR A 380 14.87 -4.43 19.91
N ARG A 381 14.62 -3.13 20.02
CA ARG A 381 15.65 -2.09 19.80
C ARG A 381 16.73 -2.09 20.89
N SER A 382 16.40 -2.48 22.12
CA SER A 382 17.42 -2.61 23.18
C SER A 382 18.31 -3.83 22.99
N ILE A 383 17.77 -4.97 22.53
CA ILE A 383 18.58 -6.14 22.16
C ILE A 383 19.52 -5.79 21.01
N ILE A 384 18.98 -5.28 19.90
CA ILE A 384 19.77 -4.92 18.71
C ILE A 384 20.81 -3.85 19.05
N GLY A 385 20.45 -2.83 19.82
CA GLY A 385 21.38 -1.78 20.24
C GLY A 385 22.49 -2.29 21.16
N THR A 386 22.15 -3.15 22.13
CA THR A 386 23.13 -3.79 23.02
C THR A 386 24.10 -4.66 22.24
N GLN A 387 23.57 -5.54 21.38
CA GLN A 387 24.39 -6.43 20.57
C GLN A 387 25.22 -5.66 19.54
N SER A 388 24.74 -4.50 19.06
CA SER A 388 25.51 -3.61 18.18
C SER A 388 26.77 -3.11 18.86
N LEU A 389 26.67 -2.66 20.11
CA LEU A 389 27.81 -2.18 20.88
C LEU A 389 28.80 -3.30 21.21
N ILE A 390 28.29 -4.49 21.57
CA ILE A 390 29.11 -5.68 21.80
C ILE A 390 29.85 -6.11 20.53
N ASN A 391 29.14 -6.20 19.42
CA ASN A 391 29.72 -6.55 18.12
C ASN A 391 30.78 -5.51 17.69
N ALA A 392 30.52 -4.22 17.93
CA ALA A 392 31.45 -3.13 17.64
C ALA A 392 32.64 -3.07 18.61
N GLY A 393 32.75 -3.99 19.57
CA GLY A 393 33.89 -4.12 20.46
C GLY A 393 34.10 -2.91 21.37
N VAL A 394 33.01 -2.25 21.81
CA VAL A 394 33.17 -1.22 22.85
C VAL A 394 33.74 -1.86 24.12
N PRO A 395 34.68 -1.21 24.83
CA PRO A 395 35.36 -1.81 25.97
C PRO A 395 34.47 -1.89 27.22
N ASN A 396 33.37 -1.13 27.23
CA ASN A 396 32.43 -1.03 28.33
C ASN A 396 31.63 -2.33 28.55
N PRO A 397 31.26 -2.66 29.79
CA PRO A 397 30.22 -3.65 30.02
C PRO A 397 28.89 -3.11 29.50
N VAL A 398 28.25 -3.85 28.59
CA VAL A 398 26.98 -3.46 27.95
C VAL A 398 25.86 -4.41 28.37
N SER A 399 24.67 -3.89 28.61
CA SER A 399 23.46 -4.69 28.84
C SER A 399 22.21 -3.99 28.32
N ALA A 400 21.21 -4.76 27.91
CA ALA A 400 19.88 -4.23 27.64
C ALA A 400 19.12 -4.01 28.96
N LEU A 401 18.29 -2.96 29.03
CA LEU A 401 17.19 -2.93 30.00
C LEU A 401 16.11 -3.90 29.52
N ARG A 402 15.94 -5.00 30.25
CA ARG A 402 14.96 -6.05 29.94
C ARG A 402 13.55 -5.46 29.94
N ASN A 403 12.85 -5.63 28.82
CA ASN A 403 11.48 -5.16 28.59
C ASN A 403 11.29 -3.63 28.62
N GLY A 404 12.37 -2.83 28.62
CA GLY A 404 12.31 -1.39 28.37
C GLY A 404 11.39 -0.60 29.33
N THR A 405 10.75 0.45 28.81
CA THR A 405 9.79 1.26 29.58
C THR A 405 8.56 0.46 29.99
N ILE A 406 8.14 -0.56 29.23
CA ILE A 406 7.07 -1.48 29.65
C ILE A 406 7.47 -2.20 30.93
N GLY A 407 8.66 -2.80 30.97
CA GLY A 407 9.18 -3.50 32.14
C GLY A 407 9.30 -2.57 33.36
N TRP A 408 9.70 -1.32 33.13
CA TRP A 408 9.75 -0.27 34.14
C TRP A 408 8.37 0.03 34.74
N THR A 409 7.35 0.22 33.88
CA THR A 409 5.96 0.44 34.31
C THR A 409 5.39 -0.78 35.04
N LEU A 410 5.61 -1.99 34.53
CA LEU A 410 5.17 -3.22 35.18
C LEU A 410 5.83 -3.45 36.55
N ALA A 411 7.06 -2.96 36.74
CA ALA A 411 7.75 -2.94 38.03
C ALA A 411 7.25 -1.82 38.96
N SER A 412 6.21 -1.06 38.59
CA SER A 412 5.69 0.10 39.33
C SER A 412 6.75 1.19 39.55
N GLN A 413 7.72 1.32 38.65
CA GLN A 413 8.77 2.33 38.73
C GLN A 413 8.38 3.57 37.91
N GLN A 414 8.90 4.72 38.32
CA GLN A 414 8.51 6.01 37.76
C GLN A 414 9.29 6.33 36.47
N LEU A 415 8.57 6.60 35.38
CA LEU A 415 9.13 7.14 34.14
C LEU A 415 9.25 8.67 34.20
N GLU A 416 10.17 9.23 33.40
CA GLU A 416 10.23 10.65 33.09
C GLU A 416 9.48 10.97 31.78
N HIS A 417 9.11 12.23 31.60
CA HIS A 417 8.38 12.72 30.41
C HIS A 417 8.94 14.06 29.93
N GLY A 418 8.85 14.34 28.63
CA GLY A 418 9.27 15.63 28.06
C GLY A 418 10.79 15.88 28.09
N GLN A 419 11.59 14.85 28.34
CA GLN A 419 13.04 14.98 28.45
C GLN A 419 13.68 15.32 27.09
N SER A 420 14.79 16.07 27.12
CA SER A 420 15.47 16.57 25.90
C SER A 420 16.95 16.22 25.82
N ARG A 421 17.43 15.34 26.72
CA ARG A 421 18.83 14.90 26.76
C ARG A 421 19.18 14.10 25.50
N SER A 422 20.27 14.48 24.84
CA SER A 422 20.73 13.90 23.56
C SER A 422 22.26 13.80 23.54
N TYR A 423 22.80 13.15 22.51
CA TYR A 423 24.23 12.91 22.34
C TYR A 423 25.00 14.14 21.82
N PRO A 424 26.30 14.28 22.17
CA PRO A 424 27.18 15.27 21.57
C PRO A 424 27.65 14.86 20.16
N PRO A 425 28.25 15.79 19.38
CA PRO A 425 29.00 15.44 18.19
C PRO A 425 30.12 14.44 18.49
N ALA A 426 30.36 13.48 17.58
CA ALA A 426 31.42 12.49 17.73
C ALA A 426 32.78 13.13 17.46
N LEU A 427 33.78 12.80 18.28
CA LEU A 427 35.15 13.23 18.03
C LEU A 427 35.73 12.46 16.85
N GLU A 428 36.50 13.11 15.98
CA GLU A 428 37.02 12.48 14.75
C GLU A 428 37.82 11.21 15.04
N ALA A 429 38.62 11.18 16.11
CA ALA A 429 39.37 9.99 16.52
C ALA A 429 38.46 8.81 16.89
N ASN A 430 37.38 9.07 17.63
CA ASN A 430 36.40 8.04 18.02
C ASN A 430 35.57 7.58 16.82
N ARG A 431 35.16 8.52 15.96
CA ARG A 431 34.47 8.22 14.69
C ARG A 431 35.31 7.27 13.83
N GLN A 432 36.60 7.52 13.67
CA GLN A 432 37.49 6.66 12.88
C GLN A 432 37.62 5.24 13.45
N VAL A 433 37.65 5.10 14.78
CA VAL A 433 37.63 3.78 15.44
C VAL A 433 36.30 3.09 15.14
N ALA A 434 35.18 3.75 15.45
CA ALA A 434 33.85 3.20 15.23
C ALA A 434 33.59 2.85 13.75
N ALA A 435 34.11 3.61 12.80
CA ALA A 435 33.94 3.36 11.36
C ALA A 435 34.71 2.11 10.92
N ARG A 436 35.93 1.89 11.45
CA ARG A 436 36.68 0.64 11.21
C ARG A 436 35.94 -0.56 11.80
N ASP A 437 35.46 -0.44 13.03
CA ASP A 437 34.75 -1.51 13.73
C ASP A 437 33.45 -1.87 12.99
N ALA A 438 32.63 -0.86 12.65
CA ALA A 438 31.39 -1.06 11.90
C ALA A 438 31.64 -1.63 10.50
N ARG A 439 32.69 -1.20 9.80
CA ARG A 439 33.08 -1.77 8.51
C ARG A 439 33.43 -3.25 8.64
N ALA A 440 34.21 -3.64 9.63
CA ALA A 440 34.56 -5.04 9.87
C ALA A 440 33.32 -5.91 10.15
N LEU A 441 32.31 -5.37 10.84
CA LEU A 441 31.02 -6.04 11.06
C LEU A 441 30.21 -6.22 9.78
N ALA A 442 30.14 -5.18 8.95
CA ALA A 442 29.47 -5.23 7.66
C ALA A 442 30.15 -6.27 6.74
N ASP A 443 31.48 -6.26 6.67
CA ASP A 443 32.25 -7.21 5.87
C ASP A 443 32.05 -8.66 6.37
N ARG A 444 32.05 -8.89 7.69
CA ARG A 444 31.78 -10.22 8.29
C ARG A 444 30.38 -10.74 7.93
N ALA A 445 29.37 -9.87 7.91
CA ALA A 445 28.01 -10.25 7.54
C ALA A 445 27.85 -10.46 6.01
N GLY A 446 28.86 -10.11 5.20
CA GLY A 446 28.78 -10.21 3.74
C GLY A 446 27.99 -9.06 3.10
N VAL A 447 28.03 -7.86 3.70
CA VAL A 447 27.48 -6.64 3.12
C VAL A 447 28.29 -6.28 1.87
N LYS A 448 27.60 -5.93 0.78
CA LYS A 448 28.23 -5.55 -0.49
C LYS A 448 28.65 -4.09 -0.47
N ARG A 449 29.63 -3.73 -1.31
CA ARG A 449 30.14 -2.36 -1.44
C ARG A 449 29.74 -1.79 -2.79
N LEU A 450 29.51 -0.48 -2.84
CA LEU A 450 29.34 0.28 -4.08
C LEU A 450 30.24 1.50 -4.04
N ASP A 451 31.05 1.72 -5.07
CA ASP A 451 31.67 3.03 -5.29
C ASP A 451 30.70 3.99 -6.01
N ARG A 452 31.15 5.23 -6.25
CA ARG A 452 30.35 6.28 -6.92
C ARG A 452 29.98 5.93 -8.37
N ALA A 453 30.81 5.18 -9.08
CA ALA A 453 30.53 4.77 -10.45
C ALA A 453 29.46 3.66 -10.47
N GLN A 454 29.61 2.66 -9.61
CA GLN A 454 28.65 1.56 -9.44
C GLN A 454 27.29 2.06 -8.92
N LEU A 455 27.27 3.08 -8.05
CA LEU A 455 26.02 3.73 -7.64
C LEU A 455 25.26 4.32 -8.84
N SER A 456 25.98 4.93 -9.78
CA SER A 456 25.37 5.50 -11.00
C SER A 456 24.78 4.42 -11.91
N GLU A 457 25.44 3.26 -12.02
CA GLU A 457 24.90 2.09 -12.73
C GLU A 457 23.62 1.56 -12.07
N LEU A 458 23.63 1.44 -10.74
CA LEU A 458 22.47 0.94 -9.99
C LEU A 458 21.27 1.89 -10.04
N HIS A 459 21.50 3.20 -10.15
CA HIS A 459 20.46 4.20 -10.43
C HIS A 459 19.77 4.01 -11.79
N ALA A 460 20.46 3.39 -12.76
CA ALA A 460 19.93 3.09 -14.09
C ALA A 460 19.33 1.68 -14.19
N ASP A 461 19.66 0.77 -13.27
CA ASP A 461 19.12 -0.59 -13.23
C ASP A 461 17.60 -0.56 -12.98
N ARG A 462 16.86 -1.22 -13.89
CA ARG A 462 15.40 -1.41 -13.84
C ARG A 462 15.01 -2.88 -13.77
N VAL A 463 15.98 -3.80 -13.80
CA VAL A 463 15.77 -5.26 -13.77
C VAL A 463 15.41 -5.74 -12.36
N ARG A 464 15.89 -5.04 -11.33
CA ARG A 464 15.68 -5.36 -9.92
C ARG A 464 15.09 -4.16 -9.20
N THR A 465 14.38 -4.41 -8.09
CA THR A 465 13.93 -3.33 -7.21
C THR A 465 15.11 -2.82 -6.40
N ASN A 466 15.35 -1.50 -6.46
CA ASN A 466 16.44 -0.83 -5.75
C ASN A 466 15.87 0.24 -4.81
N TYR A 467 16.16 0.12 -3.52
CA TYR A 467 15.84 1.12 -2.51
C TYR A 467 17.11 1.87 -2.10
N PHE A 468 17.07 3.20 -2.14
CA PHE A 468 18.18 4.07 -1.76
C PHE A 468 17.82 4.83 -0.49
N PHE A 469 18.53 4.58 0.60
CA PHE A 469 18.22 5.13 1.92
C PHE A 469 19.39 5.89 2.53
N ASP A 470 19.13 7.14 2.89
CA ASP A 470 20.00 7.90 3.78
C ASP A 470 19.61 7.54 5.21
N ILE A 471 20.55 6.92 5.93
CA ILE A 471 20.27 6.36 7.26
C ILE A 471 20.54 7.35 8.40
N ARG A 472 20.96 8.57 8.08
CA ARG A 472 21.32 9.60 9.06
C ARG A 472 20.06 10.19 9.69
N SER A 473 20.25 11.13 10.62
CA SER A 473 19.12 11.80 11.25
C SER A 473 18.28 12.60 10.24
N PRO A 474 16.97 12.79 10.46
CA PRO A 474 16.16 13.64 9.60
C PRO A 474 16.67 15.08 9.48
N GLY A 475 17.37 15.58 10.50
CA GLY A 475 18.03 16.89 10.47
C GLY A 475 19.16 16.93 9.44
N GLU A 476 20.12 16.00 9.55
CA GLU A 476 21.23 15.89 8.58
C GLU A 476 20.73 15.65 7.15
N TYR A 477 19.67 14.86 6.99
CA TYR A 477 19.01 14.66 5.71
C TYR A 477 18.45 15.97 5.15
N GLY A 478 17.75 16.74 5.97
CA GLY A 478 17.16 18.02 5.59
C GLY A 478 18.21 19.06 5.19
N ASP A 479 19.37 19.05 5.84
CA ASP A 479 20.50 19.94 5.55
C ASP A 479 21.17 19.62 4.21
N GLY A 480 21.25 18.33 3.86
CA GLY A 480 21.79 17.87 2.57
C GLY A 480 21.87 16.35 2.49
N HIS A 481 21.38 15.75 1.42
CA HIS A 481 21.37 14.29 1.19
C HIS A 481 21.73 13.94 -0.27
N PRO A 482 22.16 12.68 -0.53
CA PRO A 482 22.46 12.25 -1.88
C PRO A 482 21.20 12.22 -2.76
N PRO A 483 21.29 12.59 -4.05
CA PRO A 483 20.16 12.52 -4.96
C PRO A 483 19.52 11.13 -4.97
N ARG A 484 18.18 11.07 -4.91
CA ARG A 484 17.35 9.85 -4.90
C ARG A 484 17.38 9.01 -3.63
N PHE A 485 18.15 9.40 -2.62
CA PHE A 485 18.12 8.74 -1.32
C PHE A 485 16.94 9.27 -0.49
N ARG A 486 16.09 8.36 -0.03
CA ARG A 486 14.98 8.65 0.89
C ARG A 486 15.51 8.59 2.33
N SER A 487 15.03 9.49 3.20
CA SER A 487 15.36 9.41 4.62
C SER A 487 14.75 8.14 5.24
N ALA A 488 15.60 7.31 5.85
CA ALA A 488 15.20 6.15 6.64
C ALA A 488 16.22 5.94 7.77
N PRO A 489 16.10 6.68 8.90
CA PRO A 489 17.07 6.62 9.99
C PRO A 489 17.38 5.17 10.39
N GLY A 490 18.66 4.80 10.45
CA GLY A 490 19.07 3.39 10.40
C GLY A 490 18.42 2.49 11.45
N GLY A 491 18.27 2.98 12.69
CA GLY A 491 17.59 2.23 13.75
C GLY A 491 16.12 1.93 13.43
N GLN A 492 15.42 2.86 12.77
CA GLN A 492 14.04 2.67 12.31
C GLN A 492 13.97 1.79 11.07
N LEU A 493 14.94 1.89 10.15
CA LEU A 493 14.99 1.00 8.99
C LEU A 493 15.16 -0.47 9.42
N VAL A 494 15.95 -0.76 10.45
CA VAL A 494 16.06 -2.11 11.04
C VAL A 494 14.77 -2.50 11.77
N GLN A 495 14.14 -1.58 12.50
CA GLN A 495 12.93 -1.85 13.28
C GLN A 495 11.67 -2.03 12.42
N GLU A 496 11.54 -1.36 11.29
CA GLU A 496 10.31 -1.23 10.49
C GLU A 496 10.60 -1.53 9.00
N THR A 497 11.45 -2.53 8.72
CA THR A 497 12.02 -2.74 7.38
C THR A 497 10.97 -2.82 6.27
N GLU A 498 9.88 -3.54 6.49
CA GLU A 498 8.82 -3.72 5.50
C GLU A 498 8.00 -2.46 5.23
N GLN A 499 8.03 -1.47 6.13
CA GLN A 499 7.40 -0.15 5.90
C GLN A 499 8.19 0.70 4.90
N PHE A 500 9.51 0.49 4.82
CA PHE A 500 10.41 1.18 3.90
C PHE A 500 10.61 0.40 2.60
N ALA A 501 10.78 -0.92 2.70
CA ALA A 501 11.13 -1.82 1.61
C ALA A 501 10.22 -3.06 1.60
N PRO A 502 8.94 -2.93 1.16
CA PRO A 502 7.98 -4.04 1.18
C PRO A 502 8.26 -5.15 0.16
N VAL A 503 9.12 -4.92 -0.84
CA VAL A 503 9.53 -5.96 -1.79
C VAL A 503 10.62 -6.81 -1.17
N ARG A 504 10.27 -8.01 -0.67
CA ARG A 504 11.25 -8.99 -0.20
C ARG A 504 12.15 -9.43 -1.36
N GLY A 505 13.43 -9.63 -1.09
CA GLY A 505 14.43 -9.97 -2.10
C GLY A 505 14.99 -8.76 -2.85
N ALA A 506 14.45 -7.55 -2.69
CA ALA A 506 14.97 -6.32 -3.29
C ALA A 506 16.39 -5.96 -2.81
N ARG A 507 17.03 -5.06 -3.54
CA ARG A 507 18.32 -4.47 -3.14
C ARG A 507 18.10 -3.23 -2.29
N ILE A 508 18.81 -3.16 -1.16
CA ILE A 508 18.81 -2.01 -0.25
C ILE A 508 20.19 -1.37 -0.28
N VAL A 509 20.26 -0.08 -0.62
CA VAL A 509 21.48 0.70 -0.77
C VAL A 509 21.50 1.79 0.28
N LEU A 510 22.52 1.78 1.13
CA LEU A 510 22.62 2.65 2.29
C LEU A 510 23.73 3.69 2.11
N ALA A 511 23.43 4.94 2.46
CA ALA A 511 24.38 6.03 2.51
C ALA A 511 24.43 6.67 3.91
N ASP A 512 25.65 7.06 4.30
CA ASP A 512 25.94 7.92 5.44
C ASP A 512 27.11 8.83 5.12
N SER A 513 27.51 9.67 6.08
CA SER A 513 28.64 10.60 5.95
C SER A 513 29.73 10.35 7.00
N ASP A 514 29.69 9.21 7.69
CA ASP A 514 30.51 8.94 8.88
C ASP A 514 31.19 7.57 8.86
N GLY A 515 30.73 6.65 7.99
CA GLY A 515 31.25 5.30 7.86
C GLY A 515 30.84 4.35 8.99
N VAL A 516 29.97 4.76 9.92
CA VAL A 516 29.51 3.93 11.05
C VAL A 516 28.08 3.49 10.80
N ARG A 517 27.16 4.44 10.64
CA ARG A 517 25.72 4.20 10.71
C ARG A 517 25.21 3.33 9.56
N ALA A 518 25.68 3.53 8.33
CA ALA A 518 25.32 2.72 7.17
C ALA A 518 25.88 1.30 7.30
N ASN A 519 27.13 1.15 7.74
CA ASN A 519 27.74 -0.16 7.94
C ASN A 519 27.03 -0.96 9.06
N LEU A 520 26.70 -0.31 10.18
CA LEU A 520 26.00 -0.95 11.28
C LEU A 520 24.56 -1.35 10.88
N THR A 521 23.84 -0.47 10.19
CA THR A 521 22.50 -0.76 9.67
C THR A 521 22.54 -1.91 8.66
N ALA A 522 23.51 -1.88 7.74
CA ALA A 522 23.66 -2.91 6.72
C ALA A 522 23.99 -4.28 7.32
N HIS A 523 24.83 -4.32 8.36
CA HIS A 523 25.16 -5.54 9.09
C HIS A 523 23.91 -6.26 9.62
N TRP A 524 22.93 -5.51 10.15
CA TRP A 524 21.67 -6.09 10.65
C TRP A 524 20.72 -6.49 9.52
N LEU A 525 20.49 -5.61 8.55
CA LEU A 525 19.63 -5.92 7.41
C LEU A 525 20.14 -7.15 6.64
N LYS A 526 21.47 -7.33 6.56
CA LYS A 526 22.08 -8.48 5.94
C LYS A 526 21.81 -9.78 6.70
N GLN A 527 21.88 -9.76 8.03
CA GLN A 527 21.50 -10.88 8.91
C GLN A 527 19.99 -11.20 8.88
N MET A 528 19.15 -10.19 8.59
CA MET A 528 17.74 -10.37 8.22
C MET A 528 17.54 -10.89 6.78
N ASN A 529 18.62 -11.35 6.15
CA ASN A 529 18.66 -11.94 4.81
C ASN A 529 18.16 -11.00 3.70
N ASN A 530 18.55 -9.73 3.77
CA ASN A 530 18.35 -8.77 2.67
C ASN A 530 19.60 -8.66 1.78
N ASP A 531 19.43 -8.26 0.51
CA ASP A 531 20.55 -7.92 -0.37
C ASP A 531 20.95 -6.46 -0.15
N VAL A 532 22.01 -6.22 0.62
CA VAL A 532 22.36 -4.89 1.14
C VAL A 532 23.71 -4.43 0.64
N TYR A 533 23.76 -3.16 0.24
CA TYR A 533 24.95 -2.45 -0.22
C TYR A 533 25.18 -1.21 0.64
N VAL A 534 26.45 -0.88 0.90
CA VAL A 534 26.85 0.41 1.47
C VAL A 534 27.66 1.18 0.43
N VAL A 535 27.34 2.45 0.24
CA VAL A 535 28.06 3.34 -0.68
C VAL A 535 29.35 3.83 -0.01
N ASP A 536 30.48 3.54 -0.64
CA ASP A 536 31.81 4.01 -0.26
C ASP A 536 32.19 5.28 -1.01
N GLY A 537 33.02 6.11 -0.36
CA GLY A 537 33.69 7.25 -1.02
C GLY A 537 32.82 8.49 -1.26
N LEU A 538 31.62 8.56 -0.68
CA LEU A 538 30.80 9.78 -0.70
C LEU A 538 31.57 10.97 -0.10
N GLN A 539 31.50 12.11 -0.78
CA GLN A 539 32.09 13.38 -0.37
C GLN A 539 30.99 14.39 -0.01
N PRO A 540 31.31 15.49 0.70
CA PRO A 540 30.32 16.51 1.05
C PRO A 540 29.50 17.03 -0.15
N GLU A 541 30.11 17.16 -1.33
CA GLU A 541 29.43 17.57 -2.57
C GLU A 541 28.40 16.57 -3.09
N ASP A 542 28.46 15.29 -2.69
CA ASP A 542 27.46 14.29 -3.05
C ASP A 542 26.15 14.51 -2.27
N PHE A 543 26.17 15.23 -1.14
CA PHE A 543 25.00 15.57 -0.32
C PHE A 543 24.30 16.85 -0.83
N SER A 544 24.01 16.90 -2.13
CA SER A 544 23.65 18.13 -2.84
C SER A 544 22.17 18.52 -2.79
N VAL A 545 21.29 17.64 -2.31
CA VAL A 545 19.83 17.89 -2.28
C VAL A 545 19.41 18.26 -0.86
N ALA A 546 18.67 19.35 -0.68
CA ALA A 546 18.20 19.82 0.62
C ALA A 546 16.68 19.76 0.74
N GLY A 547 16.19 19.72 1.98
CA GLY A 547 14.78 19.71 2.33
C GLY A 547 14.18 18.31 2.48
N ALA A 548 12.86 18.27 2.70
CA ALA A 548 12.13 17.01 2.88
C ALA A 548 12.02 16.21 1.57
N TRP A 549 11.92 14.89 1.72
CA TRP A 549 11.60 14.00 0.61
C TRP A 549 10.30 14.44 -0.08
N LYS A 550 10.32 14.39 -1.42
CA LYS A 550 9.13 14.66 -2.24
C LYS A 550 8.69 13.36 -2.87
N ASP A 551 7.54 12.85 -2.44
CA ASP A 551 6.98 11.63 -3.01
C ASP A 551 6.67 11.83 -4.50
N GLU A 552 7.01 10.81 -5.28
CA GLU A 552 6.49 10.68 -6.63
C GLU A 552 5.04 10.21 -6.51
N LEU A 553 4.10 10.94 -7.11
CA LEU A 553 2.67 10.65 -7.03
C LEU A 553 2.08 10.48 -8.42
N PRO A 554 1.07 9.63 -8.61
CA PRO A 554 0.31 9.61 -9.85
C PRO A 554 -0.41 10.96 -10.04
N PRO A 555 -0.75 11.33 -11.28
CA PRO A 555 -1.52 12.55 -11.54
C PRO A 555 -2.80 12.57 -10.69
N PRO A 556 -3.01 13.61 -9.86
CA PRO A 556 -4.17 13.65 -8.98
C PRO A 556 -5.46 13.80 -9.80
N PRO A 557 -6.57 13.17 -9.37
CA PRO A 557 -7.86 13.34 -10.02
C PRO A 557 -8.31 14.81 -10.03
N GLN A 558 -8.98 15.23 -11.10
CA GLN A 558 -9.64 16.54 -11.13
C GLN A 558 -10.82 16.54 -10.16
N VAL A 559 -10.88 17.58 -9.32
CA VAL A 559 -11.91 17.74 -8.29
C VAL A 559 -12.46 19.16 -8.31
N ASP A 560 -13.71 19.30 -7.89
CA ASP A 560 -14.31 20.60 -7.61
C ASP A 560 -13.82 21.03 -6.22
N GLU A 561 -13.29 22.24 -6.11
CA GLU A 561 -12.71 22.74 -4.87
C GLU A 561 -13.60 23.78 -4.19
N ILE A 562 -13.50 23.85 -2.86
CA ILE A 562 -14.11 24.89 -2.04
C ILE A 562 -13.04 25.58 -1.18
N SER A 563 -13.12 26.91 -1.05
CA SER A 563 -12.24 27.67 -0.18
C SER A 563 -12.63 27.51 1.30
N VAL A 564 -11.70 27.81 2.19
CA VAL A 564 -11.93 27.80 3.64
C VAL A 564 -13.03 28.79 4.03
N GLU A 565 -13.05 29.97 3.41
CA GLU A 565 -14.01 31.04 3.70
C GLU A 565 -15.43 30.62 3.32
N THR A 566 -15.61 30.11 2.10
CA THR A 566 -16.91 29.66 1.61
C THR A 566 -17.42 28.47 2.42
N LEU A 567 -16.56 27.51 2.75
CA LEU A 567 -16.96 26.39 3.60
C LEU A 567 -17.40 26.87 4.99
N ALA A 568 -16.67 27.81 5.60
CA ALA A 568 -17.02 28.34 6.92
C ALA A 568 -18.36 29.07 6.91
N GLU A 569 -18.64 29.88 5.88
CA GLU A 569 -19.93 30.55 5.69
C GLU A 569 -21.08 29.54 5.53
N TRP A 570 -20.86 28.50 4.74
CA TRP A 570 -21.85 27.44 4.49
C TRP A 570 -22.17 26.63 5.74
N LEU A 571 -21.15 26.24 6.52
CA LEU A 571 -21.32 25.53 7.78
C LEU A 571 -22.00 26.39 8.85
N ALA A 572 -21.83 27.72 8.82
CA ALA A 572 -22.54 28.62 9.74
C ALA A 572 -24.03 28.78 9.37
N ALA A 573 -24.35 28.76 8.07
CA ALA A 573 -25.72 28.99 7.59
C ALA A 573 -26.61 27.74 7.65
N ALA A 574 -26.11 26.57 7.21
CA ALA A 574 -26.91 25.36 7.09
C ALA A 574 -26.06 24.07 7.22
N PRO A 575 -25.43 23.81 8.38
CA PRO A 575 -24.46 22.72 8.55
C PRO A 575 -25.03 21.34 8.19
N GLN A 576 -26.33 21.11 8.42
CA GLN A 576 -27.03 19.87 8.10
C GLN A 576 -27.10 19.55 6.60
N GLN A 577 -26.89 20.52 5.71
CA GLN A 577 -26.89 20.29 4.26
C GLN A 577 -25.57 19.69 3.74
N PHE A 578 -24.53 19.60 4.59
CA PHE A 578 -23.18 19.20 4.20
C PHE A 578 -22.73 17.93 4.93
N GLY A 579 -22.36 16.91 4.15
CA GLY A 579 -21.60 15.76 4.65
C GLY A 579 -20.11 16.11 4.64
N LEU A 580 -19.60 16.67 5.75
CA LEU A 580 -18.17 16.97 5.91
C LEU A 580 -17.41 15.72 6.38
N LEU A 581 -16.58 15.15 5.52
CA LEU A 581 -15.82 13.92 5.78
C LEU A 581 -14.32 14.23 5.89
N ASP A 582 -13.67 13.77 6.97
CA ASP A 582 -12.23 13.87 7.19
C ASP A 582 -11.55 12.50 7.03
N PHE A 583 -10.62 12.43 6.08
CA PHE A 583 -9.84 11.24 5.74
C PHE A 583 -8.39 11.30 6.25
N THR A 584 -8.07 12.21 7.18
CA THR A 584 -6.81 12.14 7.93
C THR A 584 -6.79 10.88 8.81
N SER A 585 -5.63 10.47 9.33
CA SER A 585 -5.57 9.33 10.28
C SER A 585 -6.43 9.60 11.52
N GLY A 586 -7.02 8.58 12.12
CA GLY A 586 -7.87 8.67 13.31
C GLY A 586 -7.18 9.36 14.48
N VAL A 587 -5.85 9.22 14.62
CA VAL A 587 -5.06 9.95 15.63
C VAL A 587 -5.00 11.45 15.35
N ASN A 588 -4.79 11.85 14.09
CA ASN A 588 -4.80 13.25 13.70
C ASN A 588 -6.19 13.88 13.83
N TYR A 589 -7.25 13.15 13.48
CA TYR A 589 -8.63 13.57 13.67
C TYR A 589 -8.90 13.84 15.15
N GLN A 590 -8.62 12.87 16.03
CA GLN A 590 -8.80 13.03 17.47
C GLN A 590 -7.94 14.17 18.04
N LYS A 591 -6.74 14.40 17.50
CA LYS A 591 -5.92 15.55 17.89
C LYS A 591 -6.60 16.87 17.51
N ARG A 592 -7.05 17.01 16.26
CA ARG A 592 -7.80 18.18 15.79
C ARG A 592 -8.49 17.92 14.45
N HIS A 593 -9.70 18.44 14.29
CA HIS A 593 -10.48 18.38 13.05
C HIS A 593 -11.40 19.60 12.90
N ILE A 594 -11.96 19.78 11.71
CA ILE A 594 -12.94 20.85 11.43
C ILE A 594 -14.23 20.55 12.20
N PRO A 595 -14.85 21.54 12.88
CA PRO A 595 -16.04 21.32 13.68
C PRO A 595 -17.15 20.63 12.88
N GLY A 596 -17.63 19.52 13.44
CA GLY A 596 -18.67 18.71 12.82
C GLY A 596 -18.25 17.80 11.67
N ALA A 597 -16.95 17.71 11.34
CA ALA A 597 -16.44 16.72 10.41
C ALA A 597 -16.60 15.30 10.96
N TRP A 598 -16.95 14.36 10.09
CA TRP A 598 -17.02 12.94 10.38
C TRP A 598 -15.73 12.26 9.92
N PHE A 599 -15.07 11.53 10.83
CA PHE A 599 -13.97 10.66 10.45
C PHE A 599 -14.49 9.51 9.59
N ALA A 600 -13.85 9.24 8.46
CA ALA A 600 -14.21 8.15 7.56
C ALA A 600 -12.98 7.45 6.97
N LEU A 601 -13.10 6.14 6.78
CA LEU A 601 -12.12 5.34 6.05
C LEU A 601 -12.52 5.24 4.59
N ARG A 602 -11.54 5.41 3.70
CA ARG A 602 -11.76 5.24 2.25
C ARG A 602 -12.09 3.79 1.88
N SER A 603 -11.53 2.82 2.61
CA SER A 603 -11.81 1.38 2.46
C SER A 603 -13.25 1.01 2.81
N GLU A 604 -13.93 1.81 3.62
CA GLU A 604 -15.31 1.59 4.05
C GLU A 604 -16.26 2.69 3.57
N LEU A 605 -15.93 3.36 2.46
CA LEU A 605 -16.60 4.60 2.06
C LEU A 605 -18.13 4.45 1.93
N ALA A 606 -18.63 3.36 1.37
CA ALA A 606 -20.06 3.11 1.26
C ALA A 606 -20.75 2.96 2.64
N ALA A 607 -20.10 2.26 3.58
CA ALA A 607 -20.61 2.11 4.94
C ALA A 607 -20.57 3.45 5.71
N ALA A 608 -19.50 4.23 5.52
CA ALA A 608 -19.37 5.55 6.13
C ALA A 608 -20.48 6.52 5.67
N LEU A 609 -20.84 6.49 4.38
CA LEU A 609 -21.95 7.33 3.88
C LEU A 609 -23.30 6.98 4.50
N ALA A 610 -23.53 5.71 4.80
CA ALA A 610 -24.77 5.25 5.43
C ALA A 610 -24.90 5.71 6.90
N GLN A 611 -23.80 6.17 7.53
CA GLN A 611 -23.82 6.72 8.90
C GLN A 611 -24.16 8.22 8.94
N LEU A 612 -24.11 8.91 7.79
CA LEU A 612 -24.37 10.34 7.77
C LEU A 612 -25.87 10.64 7.96
N PRO A 613 -26.22 11.77 8.60
CA PRO A 613 -27.61 12.13 8.84
C PRO A 613 -28.37 12.43 7.54
N ASP A 614 -29.69 12.27 7.57
CA ASP A 614 -30.58 12.69 6.49
C ASP A 614 -30.49 14.21 6.24
N GLY A 615 -30.75 14.62 4.99
CA GLY A 615 -30.76 16.04 4.60
C GLY A 615 -29.44 16.57 4.02
N VAL A 616 -28.41 15.73 3.93
CA VAL A 616 -27.18 16.04 3.18
C VAL A 616 -27.53 16.30 1.71
N GLN A 617 -27.14 17.46 1.21
CA GLN A 617 -27.33 17.88 -0.18
C GLN A 617 -26.02 17.90 -0.97
N ARG A 618 -24.87 17.92 -0.29
CA ARG A 618 -23.54 17.81 -0.90
C ARG A 618 -22.47 17.33 0.10
N TYR A 619 -21.39 16.78 -0.42
CA TYR A 619 -20.25 16.32 0.37
C TYR A 619 -19.07 17.28 0.26
N VAL A 620 -18.37 17.50 1.37
CA VAL A 620 -17.09 18.22 1.41
C VAL A 620 -16.06 17.29 2.04
N LEU A 621 -14.99 17.00 1.32
CA LEU A 621 -13.94 16.10 1.76
C LEU A 621 -12.72 16.90 2.20
N THR A 622 -12.12 16.50 3.30
CA THR A 622 -10.85 17.04 3.79
C THR A 622 -9.92 15.92 4.25
N CYS A 623 -8.65 16.26 4.37
CA CYS A 623 -7.65 15.54 5.15
C CYS A 623 -6.58 16.58 5.54
N GLY A 624 -5.45 16.17 6.12
CA GLY A 624 -4.39 17.12 6.53
C GLY A 624 -4.04 18.17 5.46
N SER A 625 -3.79 17.74 4.22
CA SER A 625 -3.33 18.60 3.11
C SER A 625 -4.24 18.60 1.88
N SER A 626 -5.43 17.99 1.95
CA SER A 626 -6.32 17.62 0.82
C SER A 626 -5.84 16.49 -0.11
N LEU A 627 -4.58 16.03 -0.01
CA LEU A 627 -4.02 15.05 -0.93
C LEU A 627 -4.85 13.76 -1.03
N LEU A 628 -5.12 13.09 0.10
CA LEU A 628 -5.92 11.87 0.12
C LEU A 628 -7.38 12.13 -0.27
N ALA A 629 -7.94 13.24 0.22
CA ALA A 629 -9.33 13.62 -0.08
C ALA A 629 -9.60 13.76 -1.59
N ARG A 630 -8.60 14.14 -2.40
CA ARG A 630 -8.72 14.19 -3.88
C ARG A 630 -8.95 12.82 -4.50
N PHE A 631 -8.21 11.80 -4.05
CA PHE A 631 -8.40 10.43 -4.54
C PHE A 631 -9.74 9.86 -4.06
N VAL A 632 -10.14 10.16 -2.82
CA VAL A 632 -11.44 9.75 -2.29
C VAL A 632 -12.59 10.39 -3.08
N ALA A 633 -12.47 11.65 -3.51
CA ALA A 633 -13.51 12.32 -4.28
C ALA A 633 -13.86 11.60 -5.58
N ALA A 634 -12.87 11.00 -6.25
CA ALA A 634 -13.08 10.22 -7.46
C ALA A 634 -13.91 8.96 -7.16
N ASP A 635 -13.59 8.25 -6.08
CA ASP A 635 -14.33 7.06 -5.66
C ASP A 635 -15.75 7.42 -5.19
N LEU A 636 -15.90 8.50 -4.42
CA LEU A 636 -17.19 8.94 -3.88
C LEU A 636 -18.18 9.31 -4.98
N ARG A 637 -17.73 9.93 -6.07
CA ARG A 637 -18.57 10.26 -7.24
C ARG A 637 -19.19 9.02 -7.91
N THR A 638 -18.64 7.83 -7.68
CA THR A 638 -19.24 6.56 -8.17
C THR A 638 -20.37 6.06 -7.27
N LEU A 639 -20.42 6.53 -6.02
CA LEU A 639 -21.38 6.10 -5.00
C LEU A 639 -22.57 7.05 -4.84
N THR A 640 -22.47 8.30 -5.33
CA THR A 640 -23.50 9.31 -5.13
C THR A 640 -23.67 10.23 -6.32
N LYS A 641 -24.89 10.78 -6.46
CA LYS A 641 -25.22 11.83 -7.44
C LYS A 641 -25.12 13.24 -6.84
N LEU A 642 -24.91 13.36 -5.53
CA LEU A 642 -24.76 14.66 -4.88
C LEU A 642 -23.42 15.32 -5.26
N PRO A 643 -23.33 16.66 -5.26
CA PRO A 643 -22.06 17.34 -5.49
C PRO A 643 -20.99 16.92 -4.47
N VAL A 644 -19.77 16.70 -4.96
CA VAL A 644 -18.60 16.32 -4.15
C VAL A 644 -17.52 17.38 -4.32
N LEU A 645 -17.18 18.05 -3.22
CA LEU A 645 -16.19 19.12 -3.16
C LEU A 645 -15.00 18.70 -2.31
N VAL A 646 -13.81 19.20 -2.61
CA VAL A 646 -12.60 19.02 -1.78
C VAL A 646 -12.19 20.37 -1.18
N LEU A 647 -11.93 20.40 0.12
CA LEU A 647 -11.44 21.61 0.79
C LEU A 647 -10.02 21.93 0.31
N ALA A 648 -9.85 23.10 -0.31
CA ALA A 648 -8.56 23.57 -0.81
C ALA A 648 -7.54 23.68 0.36
N GLY A 649 -6.43 22.95 0.26
CA GLY A 649 -5.39 22.91 1.30
C GLY A 649 -5.76 22.13 2.57
N GLY A 650 -6.96 21.54 2.63
CA GLY A 650 -7.42 20.66 3.70
C GLY A 650 -7.50 21.31 5.09
N THR A 651 -7.48 20.46 6.12
CA THR A 651 -7.59 20.89 7.52
C THR A 651 -6.40 21.78 7.94
N SER A 652 -5.23 21.64 7.33
CA SER A 652 -4.10 22.55 7.55
C SER A 652 -4.42 23.98 7.11
N ALA A 653 -5.04 24.18 5.95
CA ALA A 653 -5.43 25.51 5.47
C ALA A 653 -6.54 26.12 6.35
N TRP A 654 -7.51 25.30 6.79
CA TRP A 654 -8.53 25.72 7.75
C TRP A 654 -7.93 26.28 9.04
N VAL A 655 -6.96 25.54 9.61
CA VAL A 655 -6.22 25.97 10.82
C VAL A 655 -5.40 27.24 10.56
N ALA A 656 -4.71 27.31 9.42
CA ALA A 656 -3.90 28.47 9.05
C ALA A 656 -4.73 29.75 8.89
N ALA A 657 -6.00 29.62 8.47
CA ALA A 657 -6.96 30.72 8.38
C ALA A 657 -7.58 31.11 9.75
N GLY A 658 -7.12 30.53 10.86
CA GLY A 658 -7.59 30.85 12.21
C GLY A 658 -9.03 30.41 12.49
N LYS A 659 -9.57 29.47 11.71
CA LYS A 659 -10.92 28.93 11.92
C LYS A 659 -10.94 27.96 13.11
N PRO A 660 -12.09 27.83 13.83
CA PRO A 660 -12.19 26.98 15.01
C PRO A 660 -11.98 25.50 14.67
N VAL A 661 -11.49 24.70 15.63
CA VAL A 661 -11.30 23.25 15.50
C VAL A 661 -11.91 22.51 16.69
N GLU A 662 -12.26 21.25 16.49
CA GLU A 662 -12.68 20.30 17.53
C GLU A 662 -11.57 19.26 17.78
N SER A 663 -11.60 18.62 18.95
CA SER A 663 -10.70 17.53 19.34
C SER A 663 -11.50 16.39 19.98
N GLY A 664 -10.93 15.20 19.99
CA GLY A 664 -11.57 13.95 20.43
C GLY A 664 -12.26 13.20 19.30
N ALA A 665 -12.80 12.02 19.61
CA ALA A 665 -13.56 11.19 18.68
C ALA A 665 -15.03 11.66 18.60
N THR A 666 -15.27 12.86 18.06
CA THR A 666 -16.59 13.51 18.12
C THR A 666 -17.63 12.87 17.20
N ARG A 667 -17.27 12.56 15.95
CA ARG A 667 -18.16 11.95 14.95
C ARG A 667 -17.41 10.91 14.10
N LEU A 668 -17.74 9.64 14.29
CA LEU A 668 -17.09 8.53 13.61
C LEU A 668 -18.08 7.88 12.62
N ALA A 669 -17.85 8.06 11.32
CA ALA A 669 -18.58 7.33 10.29
C ALA A 669 -17.95 5.96 10.00
N SER A 670 -16.67 5.80 10.36
CA SER A 670 -15.92 4.54 10.34
C SER A 670 -15.29 4.25 11.71
N PRO A 671 -15.04 2.98 12.05
CA PRO A 671 -14.28 2.61 13.24
C PRO A 671 -12.81 3.09 13.13
N LEU A 672 -12.19 3.33 14.28
CA LEU A 672 -10.79 3.76 14.39
C LEU A 672 -9.84 2.55 14.30
N ILE A 673 -9.79 1.92 13.13
CA ILE A 673 -8.96 0.74 12.84
C ILE A 673 -7.78 1.06 11.89
N ASP A 674 -7.64 2.32 11.46
CA ASP A 674 -6.54 2.77 10.58
C ASP A 674 -5.16 2.71 11.23
N ARG A 675 -5.11 2.56 12.54
CA ARG A 675 -3.87 2.40 13.32
C ARG A 675 -4.05 1.34 14.39
N TYR A 676 -3.12 0.40 14.44
CA TYR A 676 -3.00 -0.58 15.52
C TYR A 676 -2.62 0.12 16.83
N ARG A 677 -3.33 -0.17 17.92
CA ARG A 677 -2.97 0.32 19.25
C ARG A 677 -1.78 -0.48 19.80
N ARG A 678 -0.59 -0.02 19.44
CA ARG A 678 0.71 -0.59 19.84
C ARG A 678 0.87 -0.55 21.38
N PRO A 679 0.97 -1.71 22.07
CA PRO A 679 1.11 -1.75 23.52
C PRO A 679 2.36 -1.06 24.07
N TYR A 680 3.36 -0.84 23.20
CA TYR A 680 4.65 -0.21 23.48
C TYR A 680 4.72 1.29 23.14
N GLU A 681 3.64 1.91 22.67
CA GLU A 681 3.57 3.36 22.44
C GLU A 681 2.59 4.03 23.39
N GLY A 682 2.96 5.20 23.93
CA GLY A 682 2.14 5.95 24.88
C GLY A 682 2.24 5.44 26.32
N THR A 683 1.36 5.94 27.18
CA THR A 683 1.39 5.72 28.65
C THR A 683 0.07 5.20 29.21
N ASP A 684 -0.94 5.04 28.38
CA ASP A 684 -2.33 4.73 28.73
C ASP A 684 -2.74 3.27 28.41
N ASN A 685 -1.79 2.43 28.00
CA ASN A 685 -2.03 1.01 27.76
C ASN A 685 -2.20 0.26 29.08
N ARG A 686 -3.12 -0.71 29.12
CA ARG A 686 -3.35 -1.54 30.29
C ARG A 686 -2.17 -2.50 30.53
N ALA A 687 -1.86 -2.78 31.80
CA ALA A 687 -0.77 -3.67 32.18
C ALA A 687 -0.90 -5.06 31.56
N GLU A 688 -2.13 -5.59 31.42
CA GLU A 688 -2.38 -6.90 30.81
C GLU A 688 -2.04 -6.89 29.31
N ALA A 689 -2.30 -5.80 28.60
CA ALA A 689 -1.95 -5.67 27.18
C ALA A 689 -0.44 -5.56 26.99
N MET A 690 0.24 -4.84 27.88
CA MET A 690 1.70 -4.76 27.91
C MET A 690 2.35 -6.12 28.19
N GLN A 691 1.82 -6.88 29.17
CA GLN A 691 2.34 -8.21 29.48
C GLN A 691 2.09 -9.20 28.33
N ALA A 692 0.88 -9.19 27.74
CA ALA A 692 0.56 -10.04 26.60
C ALA A 692 1.45 -9.76 25.37
N TYR A 693 1.89 -8.50 25.18
CA TYR A 693 2.88 -8.14 24.16
C TYR A 693 4.23 -8.82 24.42
N LEU A 694 4.73 -8.78 25.66
CA LEU A 694 5.99 -9.45 26.02
C LEU A 694 5.88 -10.97 25.86
N ASP A 695 4.78 -11.57 26.32
CA ASP A 695 4.52 -13.01 26.19
C ASP A 695 4.50 -13.45 24.72
N TRP A 696 3.96 -12.60 23.84
CA TRP A 696 4.00 -12.82 22.39
C TRP A 696 5.44 -12.75 21.84
N GLU A 697 6.24 -11.74 22.21
CA GLU A 697 7.64 -11.62 21.75
C GLU A 697 8.46 -12.88 22.10
N TYR A 698 8.31 -13.43 23.32
CA TYR A 698 9.01 -14.66 23.71
C TYR A 698 8.66 -15.89 22.84
N GLY A 699 7.48 -15.89 22.21
CA GLY A 699 7.04 -16.97 21.33
C GLY A 699 7.50 -16.84 19.88
N LEU A 700 8.20 -15.76 19.50
CA LEU A 700 8.49 -15.46 18.09
C LEU A 700 9.52 -16.40 17.46
N VAL A 701 10.55 -16.83 18.20
CA VAL A 701 11.56 -17.75 17.66
C VAL A 701 10.93 -19.08 17.24
N ALA A 702 10.03 -19.63 18.06
CA ALA A 702 9.31 -20.86 17.72
C ALA A 702 8.34 -20.68 16.52
N GLN A 703 7.79 -19.48 16.31
CA GLN A 703 6.99 -19.19 15.12
C GLN A 703 7.85 -19.03 13.86
N LEU A 704 9.05 -18.45 13.98
CA LEU A 704 10.02 -18.41 12.87
C LEU A 704 10.37 -19.82 12.39
N ASP A 705 10.58 -20.77 13.32
CA ASP A 705 10.88 -22.17 12.99
C ASP A 705 9.72 -22.84 12.23
N LYS A 706 8.47 -22.55 12.62
CA LYS A 706 7.28 -23.07 11.92
C LYS A 706 7.10 -22.47 10.54
N ASP A 707 7.30 -21.16 10.41
CA ASP A 707 7.24 -20.47 9.12
C ASP A 707 8.33 -20.99 8.18
N GLY A 708 9.59 -20.98 8.62
CA GLY A 708 10.72 -21.57 7.91
C GLY A 708 11.08 -20.89 6.58
N THR A 709 10.62 -19.65 6.32
CA THR A 709 10.95 -18.90 5.09
C THR A 709 11.92 -17.73 5.31
N HIS A 710 12.25 -17.43 6.57
CA HIS A 710 12.95 -16.20 6.91
C HIS A 710 14.41 -16.12 6.41
N GLY A 711 15.14 -17.24 6.49
CA GLY A 711 16.56 -17.31 6.12
C GLY A 711 17.47 -16.40 6.95
N PHE A 712 16.99 -15.91 8.10
CA PHE A 712 17.79 -15.10 9.02
C PHE A 712 18.99 -15.89 9.54
N PHE A 713 20.08 -15.19 9.82
CA PHE A 713 21.28 -15.77 10.41
C PHE A 713 21.94 -14.75 11.34
N ILE A 714 22.75 -15.22 12.28
CA ILE A 714 23.43 -14.39 13.27
C ILE A 714 24.94 -14.59 13.13
N VAL A 715 25.71 -13.50 13.00
CA VAL A 715 27.18 -13.54 12.73
C VAL A 715 28.08 -13.42 13.94
#